data_AF-A0AAU4IL59-F1
#
_entry.id   AF-A0AAU4IL59-F1
#
_cell.length_a   1.000
_cell.length_b   1.000
_cell.length_c   1.000
_cell.angle_alpha   90.00
_cell.angle_beta   90.00
_cell.angle_gamma   90.00
#
_symmetry.space_group_name_H-M   'P 1'
#
loop_
_entity.id
_entity.type
_entity.pdbx_description
1 polymer ?
#
loop_
_entity_poly.entity_id
_entity_poly.type
_entity_poly.pdbx_seq_one_letter_code
_entity_poly.pdbx_strand_id
1 'polypeptide(L)'
;MALAPSPPPGCPHTGPARRTVVQAAALAAAGVATGLAPTARAAEAPAGPAAGPAAEPARGDTEPAPLPLRTDRNSQGDILAGFRKDHACFLFLHFRDADKARHWLTGLLPSISTTEEVARFNRAFSRARRRSGGIDPDSMATRWTGLSLTYPGLLLFAGKEPFPAAPAGSSAEAFTQGSAARAQQIGDTGTSAPQSWLFGSQEPGREVHAVLTLAADQPERLATAVAEHRAGAAKADATVLFRQDGATLPGELRGHEHFGFLDCISQPGVRGFDEPDPADASCVLGKPGTRLIPAGEFVVGAERVGKRPTGLPAWATGGAFQVVRRLAQDVPGWWTQVALRLADLQRAGAAPADAGREWLGARLMGRWPGGMPVALCPAAEELPVPGKHPDAGLDYSQDPQGWRMPLFAHIRKGNPRGGLILTPGRPPVAQAELDARRLMRRGIPYGSVYKPDSGGEHGPEASRGLVFVCHQSDLVGQFELVMRKWVNDPDFPAGRNPRTGCDPVLGPDSPIAFETPSADGTGSRANTLHFGRFVRTEGSVYAFSPSLPVLRALAGGELDDSIEFHTGSVLRPGETLDAGTVRLSLDSTGDLALLDSDGRRTWHTDTAGSGHDAVLTQDGELLVRKADGSRAWSSGTTGHPGARLLLRPTGELVILAGEKVLWKASSS
;
A
#
# COMPACT_ATOMS: atom_id res chain seq x y z
N MET A 1 54.50 36.31 -32.49
CA MET A 1 55.06 35.05 -31.97
C MET A 1 54.05 34.49 -30.97
N ALA A 2 53.53 33.28 -31.25
CA ALA A 2 52.70 32.35 -30.44
C ALA A 2 51.37 32.87 -29.82
N LEU A 3 50.18 32.45 -30.27
CA LEU A 3 49.45 31.14 -30.19
C LEU A 3 48.78 30.85 -28.81
N ALA A 4 47.50 30.46 -28.90
CA ALA A 4 46.46 30.38 -27.87
C ALA A 4 46.57 29.19 -26.88
N PRO A 5 45.62 29.10 -25.93
CA PRO A 5 44.96 27.83 -25.65
C PRO A 5 43.41 27.90 -25.72
N SER A 6 42.82 26.79 -26.17
CA SER A 6 41.38 26.55 -26.36
C SER A 6 40.60 26.33 -25.06
N PRO A 7 39.28 26.63 -25.00
CA PRO A 7 38.39 26.22 -23.92
C PRO A 7 37.82 24.79 -24.11
N PRO A 8 37.38 24.11 -23.03
CA PRO A 8 36.79 22.77 -23.07
C PRO A 8 35.35 22.74 -23.63
N PRO A 9 34.86 21.59 -24.12
CA PRO A 9 33.58 21.48 -24.83
C PRO A 9 32.37 21.63 -23.89
N GLY A 10 31.34 22.29 -24.42
CA GLY A 10 30.17 22.78 -23.69
C GLY A 10 29.20 21.71 -23.18
N CYS A 11 28.56 22.04 -22.06
CA CYS A 11 27.27 21.49 -21.66
C CYS A 11 26.18 21.99 -22.62
N PRO A 12 25.26 21.15 -23.10
CA PRO A 12 24.06 21.66 -23.75
C PRO A 12 23.15 22.28 -22.69
N HIS A 13 23.19 23.61 -22.60
CA HIS A 13 22.13 24.38 -21.97
C HIS A 13 20.83 24.15 -22.75
N THR A 14 19.94 23.32 -22.21
CA THR A 14 18.55 23.28 -22.65
C THR A 14 17.80 24.41 -21.95
N GLY A 15 17.66 25.55 -22.64
CA GLY A 15 16.70 26.58 -22.25
C GLY A 15 15.26 26.04 -22.34
N PRO A 16 14.30 26.65 -21.64
CA PRO A 16 12.92 26.16 -21.61
C PRO A 16 12.31 26.21 -23.01
N ALA A 17 11.85 25.06 -23.50
CA ALA A 17 11.09 24.95 -24.74
C ALA A 17 9.81 25.79 -24.65
N ARG A 18 9.53 26.58 -25.68
CA ARG A 18 8.30 27.36 -25.82
C ARG A 18 7.10 26.40 -25.86
N ARG A 19 6.13 26.60 -24.96
CA ARG A 19 4.90 25.80 -24.85
C ARG A 19 3.72 26.62 -25.36
N THR A 20 2.92 26.04 -26.26
CA THR A 20 1.68 26.64 -26.76
C THR A 20 0.50 26.01 -26.02
N VAL A 21 -0.30 26.82 -25.33
CA VAL A 21 -1.55 26.41 -24.68
C VAL A 21 -2.71 26.70 -25.65
N VAL A 22 -3.49 25.68 -26.01
CA VAL A 22 -4.69 25.85 -26.85
C VAL A 22 -5.93 25.64 -25.97
N GLN A 23 -6.74 26.67 -25.79
CA GLN A 23 -8.12 26.57 -25.29
C GLN A 23 -9.06 26.40 -26.49
N ALA A 24 -9.83 25.32 -26.52
CA ALA A 24 -10.78 25.08 -27.62
C ALA A 24 -12.14 25.74 -27.32
N ALA A 25 -12.47 26.78 -28.10
CA ALA A 25 -13.84 27.25 -28.31
C ALA A 25 -14.29 26.79 -29.72
N ALA A 26 -15.57 26.42 -29.84
CA ALA A 26 -16.15 25.78 -31.02
C ALA A 26 -16.33 26.74 -32.22
N LEU A 27 -16.05 26.25 -33.43
CA LEU A 27 -16.56 26.79 -34.71
C LEU A 27 -16.48 25.71 -35.80
N ALA A 28 -17.37 25.80 -36.78
CA ALA A 28 -17.77 24.74 -37.69
C ALA A 28 -17.35 24.94 -39.17
N ALA A 29 -17.31 23.79 -39.87
CA ALA A 29 -17.64 23.52 -41.29
C ALA A 29 -16.55 23.52 -42.40
N ALA A 30 -16.75 22.50 -43.27
CA ALA A 30 -16.27 22.25 -44.64
C ALA A 30 -14.76 21.94 -44.81
N GLY A 31 -14.31 20.91 -45.53
CA GLY A 31 -14.87 20.01 -46.53
C GLY A 31 -13.79 19.76 -47.60
N VAL A 32 -13.78 18.55 -48.19
CA VAL A 32 -13.15 18.12 -49.47
C VAL A 32 -12.25 16.87 -49.32
N ALA A 33 -12.57 15.90 -50.18
CA ALA A 33 -12.02 14.57 -50.31
C ALA A 33 -10.92 14.46 -51.39
N THR A 34 -10.50 13.22 -51.64
CA THR A 34 -9.60 12.64 -52.68
C THR A 34 -8.18 12.37 -52.16
N GLY A 35 -7.53 11.22 -52.42
CA GLY A 35 -7.88 10.01 -53.15
C GLY A 35 -6.82 8.92 -52.89
N LEU A 36 -7.22 7.66 -53.09
CA LEU A 36 -6.44 6.44 -52.94
C LEU A 36 -5.42 6.24 -54.07
N ALA A 37 -4.25 5.65 -53.77
CA ALA A 37 -3.60 4.61 -54.58
C ALA A 37 -2.38 3.99 -53.85
N PRO A 38 -1.98 2.74 -54.19
CA PRO A 38 -1.37 1.79 -53.24
C PRO A 38 0.11 1.43 -53.56
N THR A 39 0.59 0.34 -52.92
CA THR A 39 1.85 -0.41 -53.09
C THR A 39 2.95 -0.05 -52.08
N ALA A 40 3.77 -0.96 -51.53
CA ALA A 40 4.17 -2.28 -51.99
C ALA A 40 4.44 -3.26 -50.84
N ARG A 41 4.23 -4.54 -51.17
CA ARG A 41 4.46 -5.75 -50.38
C ARG A 41 5.96 -6.06 -50.40
N ALA A 42 6.59 -6.27 -49.24
CA ALA A 42 7.97 -6.75 -49.14
C ALA A 42 8.01 -8.14 -48.49
N ALA A 43 8.79 -9.01 -49.14
CA ALA A 43 8.90 -10.47 -49.06
C ALA A 43 9.11 -11.09 -47.66
N GLU A 44 8.44 -12.24 -47.47
CA GLU A 44 8.78 -13.28 -46.49
C GLU A 44 10.08 -14.01 -46.88
N ALA A 45 10.87 -14.37 -45.87
CA ALA A 45 11.99 -15.31 -45.95
C ALA A 45 11.96 -16.25 -44.71
N PRO A 46 12.52 -17.46 -44.79
CA PRO A 46 11.88 -18.70 -44.32
C PRO A 46 12.10 -19.04 -42.85
N ALA A 47 11.18 -19.84 -42.32
CA ALA A 47 11.18 -20.40 -40.96
C ALA A 47 12.36 -21.36 -40.72
N GLY A 48 13.18 -21.06 -39.71
CA GLY A 48 14.14 -21.99 -39.10
C GLY A 48 13.46 -22.88 -38.05
N PRO A 49 14.03 -24.06 -37.75
CA PRO A 49 13.36 -25.09 -36.94
C PRO A 49 13.17 -24.62 -35.48
N ALA A 50 12.03 -24.97 -34.91
CA ALA A 50 11.66 -24.67 -33.53
C ALA A 50 12.68 -25.25 -32.54
N ALA A 51 13.33 -24.38 -31.77
CA ALA A 51 14.10 -24.78 -30.60
C ALA A 51 13.13 -25.16 -29.47
N GLY A 52 13.24 -26.38 -28.96
CA GLY A 52 12.49 -26.86 -27.79
C GLY A 52 12.77 -26.01 -26.53
N PRO A 53 11.96 -26.16 -25.47
CA PRO A 53 12.10 -25.35 -24.27
C PRO A 53 13.49 -25.55 -23.67
N ALA A 54 14.24 -24.45 -23.53
CA ALA A 54 15.52 -24.44 -22.85
C ALA A 54 15.32 -24.87 -21.39
N ALA A 55 15.98 -25.95 -21.00
CA ALA A 55 16.09 -26.35 -19.60
C ALA A 55 16.77 -25.21 -18.81
N GLU A 56 16.17 -24.80 -17.69
CA GLU A 56 16.82 -23.89 -16.74
C GLU A 56 18.18 -24.47 -16.32
N PRO A 57 19.26 -23.65 -16.25
CA PRO A 57 20.52 -24.11 -15.71
C PRO A 57 20.33 -24.51 -14.24
N ALA A 58 20.90 -25.65 -13.86
CA ALA A 58 20.92 -26.15 -12.49
C ALA A 58 21.43 -25.06 -11.54
N ARG A 59 20.59 -24.67 -10.59
CA ARG A 59 20.94 -23.71 -9.54
C ARG A 59 22.05 -24.32 -8.69
N GLY A 60 23.16 -23.59 -8.53
CA GLY A 60 24.13 -23.90 -7.49
C GLY A 60 23.47 -23.81 -6.11
N ASP A 61 23.82 -24.75 -5.23
CA ASP A 61 23.32 -24.90 -3.86
C ASP A 61 23.74 -23.72 -2.96
N THR A 62 23.16 -22.55 -3.21
CA THR A 62 23.13 -21.46 -2.23
C THR A 62 21.86 -21.65 -1.41
N GLU A 63 22.03 -21.91 -0.11
CA GLU A 63 20.92 -22.04 0.82
C GLU A 63 20.03 -20.79 0.69
N PRO A 64 18.72 -20.93 0.45
CA PRO A 64 17.85 -19.79 0.22
C PRO A 64 17.86 -18.89 1.45
N ALA A 65 17.98 -17.57 1.22
CA ALA A 65 18.01 -16.59 2.30
C ALA A 65 16.84 -16.81 3.28
N PRO A 66 17.07 -16.74 4.60
CA PRO A 66 16.01 -16.96 5.58
C PRO A 66 14.92 -15.89 5.44
N LEU A 67 13.66 -16.33 5.53
CA LEU A 67 12.47 -15.48 5.39
C LEU A 67 11.68 -15.49 6.70
N PRO A 68 12.22 -14.89 7.76
CA PRO A 68 11.69 -15.02 9.13
C PRO A 68 10.25 -14.52 9.27
N LEU A 69 9.84 -13.53 8.47
CA LEU A 69 8.50 -12.95 8.56
C LEU A 69 7.44 -13.91 8.03
N ARG A 70 7.81 -14.92 7.24
CA ARG A 70 6.88 -15.98 6.78
C ARG A 70 6.46 -16.93 7.90
N THR A 71 7.18 -16.94 9.01
CA THR A 71 6.92 -17.80 10.18
C THR A 71 6.41 -16.99 11.38
N ASP A 72 6.08 -15.72 11.17
CA ASP A 72 5.53 -14.85 12.21
C ASP A 72 4.13 -15.32 12.65
N ARG A 73 4.03 -15.68 13.93
CA ARG A 73 2.79 -16.14 14.60
C ARG A 73 2.13 -15.05 15.44
N ASN A 74 2.73 -13.86 15.51
CA ASN A 74 2.28 -12.76 16.34
C ASN A 74 1.52 -11.72 15.50
N SER A 75 1.92 -11.46 14.26
CA SER A 75 1.21 -10.52 13.40
C SER A 75 0.00 -11.17 12.71
N GLN A 76 -1.04 -10.37 12.48
CA GLN A 76 -2.22 -10.80 11.74
C GLN A 76 -1.94 -10.98 10.24
N GLY A 77 -2.49 -12.03 9.66
CA GLY A 77 -2.07 -12.50 8.34
C GLY A 77 -2.49 -11.65 7.15
N ASP A 78 -3.49 -10.78 7.30
CA ASP A 78 -3.90 -9.89 6.20
C ASP A 78 -2.89 -8.77 5.92
N ILE A 79 -2.03 -8.42 6.90
CA ILE A 79 -1.03 -7.36 6.80
C ILE A 79 0.00 -7.71 5.72
N LEU A 80 0.82 -8.74 5.93
CA LEU A 80 1.91 -9.11 5.01
C LEU A 80 1.49 -10.16 3.97
N ALA A 81 0.89 -11.26 4.41
CA ALA A 81 0.57 -12.38 3.51
C ALA A 81 -0.67 -12.09 2.63
N GLY A 82 -1.66 -11.43 3.20
CA GLY A 82 -2.94 -11.13 2.59
C GLY A 82 -3.85 -12.35 2.54
N PHE A 83 -5.12 -12.19 2.89
CA PHE A 83 -6.09 -13.29 2.90
C PHE A 83 -6.31 -13.89 1.51
N ARG A 84 -6.31 -13.07 0.45
CA ARG A 84 -6.40 -13.49 -0.98
C ARG A 84 -7.55 -14.47 -1.22
N LYS A 85 -8.77 -14.02 -0.90
CA LYS A 85 -10.00 -14.80 -1.05
C LYS A 85 -10.97 -14.12 -1.97
N ASP A 86 -11.84 -14.91 -2.57
CA ASP A 86 -12.84 -14.43 -3.52
C ASP A 86 -14.03 -13.76 -2.87
N HIS A 87 -14.26 -14.01 -1.58
CA HIS A 87 -15.35 -13.41 -0.82
C HIS A 87 -14.81 -12.84 0.50
N ALA A 88 -15.29 -11.65 0.86
CA ALA A 88 -15.01 -11.03 2.14
C ALA A 88 -16.26 -10.35 2.72
N CYS A 89 -16.30 -10.25 4.04
CA CYS A 89 -17.29 -9.51 4.79
C CYS A 89 -16.58 -8.68 5.87
N PHE A 90 -16.90 -7.40 5.94
CA PHE A 90 -16.43 -6.49 6.98
C PHE A 90 -17.60 -6.14 7.89
N LEU A 91 -17.49 -6.48 9.18
CA LEU A 91 -18.46 -6.09 10.20
C LEU A 91 -17.89 -4.92 11.00
N PHE A 92 -18.60 -3.80 10.98
CA PHE A 92 -18.27 -2.61 11.76
C PHE A 92 -19.06 -2.66 13.06
N LEU A 93 -18.36 -2.93 14.16
CA LEU A 93 -18.96 -3.24 15.46
C LEU A 93 -18.84 -2.06 16.41
N HIS A 94 -19.90 -1.82 17.17
CA HIS A 94 -19.94 -0.91 18.30
C HIS A 94 -20.30 -1.69 19.57
N PHE A 95 -19.64 -1.40 20.67
CA PHE A 95 -19.83 -2.08 21.96
C PHE A 95 -20.27 -1.05 23.00
N ARG A 96 -21.23 -1.42 23.84
CA ARG A 96 -21.72 -0.55 24.93
C ARG A 96 -21.06 -0.81 26.28
N ASP A 97 -20.45 -1.98 26.42
CA ASP A 97 -19.93 -2.49 27.68
C ASP A 97 -18.54 -3.08 27.45
N ALA A 98 -17.55 -2.59 28.20
CA ALA A 98 -16.15 -2.97 28.03
C ALA A 98 -15.91 -4.43 28.44
N ASP A 99 -16.54 -4.92 29.51
CA ASP A 99 -16.34 -6.28 30.02
C ASP A 99 -16.90 -7.31 29.04
N LYS A 100 -18.10 -7.05 28.50
CA LYS A 100 -18.67 -7.88 27.43
C LYS A 100 -17.82 -7.85 26.16
N ALA A 101 -17.28 -6.68 25.78
CA ALA A 101 -16.39 -6.57 24.64
C ALA A 101 -15.11 -7.40 24.84
N ARG A 102 -14.47 -7.30 26.01
CA ARG A 102 -13.29 -8.08 26.40
C ARG A 102 -13.57 -9.59 26.37
N HIS A 103 -14.72 -10.02 26.88
CA HIS A 103 -15.17 -11.41 26.81
C HIS A 103 -15.38 -11.89 25.37
N TRP A 104 -15.97 -11.06 24.50
CA TRP A 104 -16.08 -11.35 23.07
C TRP A 104 -14.72 -11.50 22.41
N LEU A 105 -13.78 -10.60 22.72
CA LEU A 105 -12.42 -10.66 22.18
C LEU A 105 -11.73 -11.96 22.61
N THR A 106 -11.91 -12.39 23.86
CA THR A 106 -11.41 -13.68 24.37
C THR A 106 -11.91 -14.85 23.53
N GLY A 107 -13.22 -14.88 23.23
CA GLY A 107 -13.82 -15.91 22.37
C GLY A 107 -13.39 -15.83 20.91
N LEU A 108 -13.02 -14.65 20.42
CA LEU A 108 -12.57 -14.42 19.05
C LEU A 108 -11.12 -14.87 18.81
N LEU A 109 -10.24 -14.69 19.79
CA LEU A 109 -8.79 -14.91 19.68
C LEU A 109 -8.38 -16.22 18.97
N PRO A 110 -8.99 -17.40 19.27
CA PRO A 110 -8.62 -18.66 18.59
C PRO A 110 -8.90 -18.69 17.08
N SER A 111 -9.72 -17.77 16.57
CA SER A 111 -10.05 -17.67 15.14
C SER A 111 -9.18 -16.69 14.37
N ILE A 112 -8.45 -15.79 15.06
CA ILE A 112 -7.62 -14.77 14.41
C ILE A 112 -6.48 -15.44 13.64
N SER A 113 -6.40 -15.14 12.35
CA SER A 113 -5.45 -15.78 11.44
C SER A 113 -4.11 -15.06 11.43
N THR A 114 -3.03 -15.81 11.62
CA THR A 114 -1.66 -15.27 11.70
C THR A 114 -0.97 -15.19 10.32
N THR A 115 0.11 -14.40 10.23
CA THR A 115 0.96 -14.35 9.03
C THR A 115 1.49 -15.72 8.64
N GLU A 116 1.94 -16.54 9.59
CA GLU A 116 2.45 -17.89 9.34
C GLU A 116 1.39 -18.79 8.66
N GLU A 117 0.17 -18.83 9.20
CA GLU A 117 -0.90 -19.68 8.69
C GLU A 117 -1.30 -19.28 7.27
N VAL A 118 -1.51 -17.98 7.06
CA VAL A 118 -1.90 -17.42 5.76
C VAL A 118 -0.78 -17.59 4.74
N ALA A 119 0.49 -17.32 5.11
CA ALA A 119 1.63 -17.48 4.22
C ALA A 119 1.84 -18.96 3.84
N ARG A 120 1.71 -19.88 4.81
CA ARG A 120 1.81 -21.33 4.57
C ARG A 120 0.74 -21.80 3.59
N PHE A 121 -0.51 -21.41 3.81
CA PHE A 121 -1.61 -21.73 2.89
C PHE A 121 -1.38 -21.13 1.50
N ASN A 122 -1.06 -19.84 1.40
CA ASN A 122 -0.85 -19.16 0.11
C ASN A 122 0.26 -19.81 -0.72
N ARG A 123 1.36 -20.26 -0.07
CA ARG A 123 2.42 -21.02 -0.75
C ARG A 123 1.93 -22.37 -1.26
N ALA A 124 1.21 -23.12 -0.43
CA ALA A 124 0.66 -24.42 -0.81
C ALA A 124 -0.33 -24.28 -1.98
N PHE A 125 -1.24 -23.31 -1.90
CA PHE A 125 -2.22 -22.99 -2.95
C PHE A 125 -1.52 -22.60 -4.25
N SER A 126 -0.56 -21.67 -4.19
CA SER A 126 0.20 -21.22 -5.37
C SER A 126 0.96 -22.38 -6.04
N ARG A 127 1.53 -23.30 -5.24
CA ARG A 127 2.22 -24.48 -5.76
C ARG A 127 1.24 -25.47 -6.40
N ALA A 128 0.08 -25.71 -5.80
CA ALA A 128 -0.95 -26.56 -6.37
C ALA A 128 -1.49 -25.98 -7.69
N ARG A 129 -1.83 -24.69 -7.70
CA ARG A 129 -2.26 -23.97 -8.90
C ARG A 129 -1.25 -24.06 -10.05
N ARG A 130 0.05 -23.89 -9.76
CA ARG A 130 1.11 -24.05 -10.78
C ARG A 130 1.15 -25.46 -11.35
N ARG A 131 0.99 -26.49 -10.51
CA ARG A 131 0.95 -27.90 -10.97
C ARG A 131 -0.30 -28.19 -11.83
N SER A 132 -1.40 -27.49 -11.57
CA SER A 132 -2.64 -27.60 -12.32
C SER A 132 -2.74 -26.63 -13.51
N GLY A 133 -1.61 -26.13 -14.03
CA GLY A 133 -1.60 -25.27 -15.22
C GLY A 133 -2.30 -23.92 -15.03
N GLY A 134 -2.41 -23.41 -13.80
CA GLY A 134 -3.05 -22.13 -13.51
C GLY A 134 -4.49 -22.23 -12.98
N ILE A 135 -5.06 -23.43 -12.91
CA ILE A 135 -6.39 -23.69 -12.36
C ILE A 135 -6.34 -23.69 -10.83
N ASP A 136 -7.27 -22.96 -10.19
CA ASP A 136 -7.38 -22.89 -8.74
C ASP A 136 -7.76 -24.29 -8.16
N PRO A 137 -7.07 -24.78 -7.11
CA PRO A 137 -7.34 -26.11 -6.55
C PRO A 137 -8.62 -26.16 -5.70
N ASP A 138 -9.69 -26.77 -6.23
CA ASP A 138 -11.01 -26.88 -5.58
C ASP A 138 -10.98 -27.50 -4.16
N SER A 139 -10.04 -28.40 -3.90
CA SER A 139 -9.89 -29.07 -2.59
C SER A 139 -9.25 -28.20 -1.52
N MET A 140 -8.75 -27.01 -1.88
CA MET A 140 -8.07 -26.09 -0.97
C MET A 140 -8.93 -24.85 -0.71
N ALA A 141 -9.92 -25.00 0.18
CA ALA A 141 -10.72 -23.90 0.68
C ALA A 141 -10.44 -23.63 2.16
N THR A 142 -10.34 -22.36 2.55
CA THR A 142 -10.15 -21.93 3.93
C THR A 142 -10.97 -20.67 4.22
N ARG A 143 -11.06 -20.35 5.52
CA ARG A 143 -11.57 -19.07 6.01
C ARG A 143 -10.49 -18.36 6.80
N TRP A 144 -10.51 -17.04 6.76
CA TRP A 144 -9.62 -16.19 7.52
C TRP A 144 -10.41 -15.15 8.29
N THR A 145 -9.91 -14.83 9.49
CA THR A 145 -10.47 -13.82 10.38
C THR A 145 -9.38 -12.87 10.81
N GLY A 146 -9.62 -11.57 10.63
CA GLY A 146 -8.77 -10.48 11.11
C GLY A 146 -9.58 -9.48 11.92
N LEU A 147 -8.91 -8.77 12.83
CA LEU A 147 -9.51 -7.77 13.70
C LEU A 147 -8.67 -6.50 13.72
N SER A 148 -9.30 -5.38 13.43
CA SER A 148 -8.71 -4.06 13.67
C SER A 148 -9.57 -3.25 14.62
N LEU A 149 -8.95 -2.43 15.44
CA LEU A 149 -9.60 -1.57 16.41
C LEU A 149 -9.38 -0.11 16.03
N THR A 150 -10.43 0.70 16.05
CA THR A 150 -10.30 2.16 15.93
C THR A 150 -9.78 2.74 17.24
N TYR A 151 -9.45 4.03 17.27
CA TYR A 151 -9.08 4.70 18.52
C TYR A 151 -10.16 4.57 19.62
N PRO A 152 -11.45 4.88 19.37
CA PRO A 152 -12.51 4.65 20.36
C PRO A 152 -12.61 3.19 20.83
N GLY A 153 -12.39 2.23 19.92
CA GLY A 153 -12.33 0.82 20.28
C GLY A 153 -11.18 0.50 21.21
N LEU A 154 -9.96 0.91 20.89
CA LEU A 154 -8.79 0.71 21.74
C LEU A 154 -8.98 1.34 23.12
N LEU A 155 -9.52 2.56 23.19
CA LEU A 155 -9.85 3.22 24.45
C LEU A 155 -10.84 2.39 25.29
N LEU A 156 -11.90 1.86 24.67
CA LEU A 156 -12.87 1.00 25.35
C LEU A 156 -12.24 -0.30 25.85
N PHE A 157 -11.51 -1.02 24.99
CA PHE A 157 -10.89 -2.30 25.34
C PHE A 157 -9.80 -2.14 26.41
N ALA A 158 -8.99 -1.08 26.33
CA ALA A 158 -7.90 -0.82 27.27
C ALA A 158 -8.36 -0.20 28.59
N GLY A 159 -9.43 0.59 28.58
CA GLY A 159 -9.86 1.36 29.76
C GLY A 159 -8.91 2.50 30.16
N LYS A 160 -7.91 2.82 29.32
CA LYS A 160 -6.94 3.91 29.50
C LYS A 160 -6.54 4.49 28.15
N GLU A 161 -5.95 5.69 28.14
CA GLU A 161 -5.47 6.38 26.94
C GLU A 161 -4.42 5.53 26.20
N PRO A 162 -4.71 4.99 24.99
CA PRO A 162 -3.78 4.12 24.27
C PRO A 162 -2.62 4.87 23.60
N PHE A 163 -2.78 6.17 23.30
CA PHE A 163 -1.78 7.02 22.65
C PHE A 163 -1.54 8.29 23.48
N PRO A 164 -0.88 8.18 24.67
CA PRO A 164 -0.70 9.31 25.57
C PRO A 164 0.18 10.43 24.97
N ALA A 165 1.00 10.10 23.97
CA ALA A 165 1.74 11.05 23.16
C ALA A 165 1.21 11.05 21.72
N ALA A 166 0.54 12.14 21.32
CA ALA A 166 0.09 12.35 19.95
C ALA A 166 0.62 13.69 19.40
N PRO A 167 1.92 13.77 19.01
CA PRO A 167 2.50 15.00 18.49
C PRO A 167 1.75 15.49 17.24
N ALA A 168 1.67 16.81 17.07
CA ALA A 168 1.05 17.41 15.89
C ALA A 168 1.71 16.91 14.59
N GLY A 169 0.90 16.55 13.61
CA GLY A 169 1.29 15.98 12.33
C GLY A 169 1.71 14.51 12.38
N SER A 170 1.60 13.82 13.52
CA SER A 170 2.01 12.42 13.65
C SER A 170 0.91 11.43 13.25
N SER A 171 1.32 10.18 13.01
CA SER A 171 0.37 9.07 12.81
C SER A 171 -0.47 8.77 14.05
N ALA A 172 0.05 9.00 15.26
CA ALA A 172 -0.71 8.89 16.50
C ALA A 172 -1.83 9.95 16.56
N GLU A 173 -1.54 11.20 16.17
CA GLU A 173 -2.55 12.26 16.07
C GLU A 173 -3.61 11.92 15.00
N ALA A 174 -3.19 11.54 13.79
CA ALA A 174 -4.13 11.21 12.73
C ALA A 174 -5.05 10.03 13.11
N PHE A 175 -4.50 9.02 13.80
CA PHE A 175 -5.25 7.86 14.26
C PHE A 175 -6.24 8.21 15.39
N THR A 176 -5.82 8.99 16.39
CA THR A 176 -6.68 9.46 17.49
C THR A 176 -7.81 10.36 16.98
N GLN A 177 -7.53 11.21 16.00
CA GLN A 177 -8.54 12.05 15.32
C GLN A 177 -9.51 11.23 14.47
N GLY A 178 -9.07 10.14 13.83
CA GLY A 178 -9.90 9.29 12.98
C GLY A 178 -10.20 9.88 11.58
N SER A 179 -10.56 9.04 10.64
CA SER A 179 -10.74 9.38 9.21
C SER A 179 -11.72 10.54 8.96
N ALA A 180 -12.81 10.66 9.72
CA ALA A 180 -13.80 11.73 9.54
C ALA A 180 -13.21 13.12 9.77
N ALA A 181 -12.47 13.33 10.86
CA ALA A 181 -11.78 14.59 11.12
C ALA A 181 -10.69 14.88 10.07
N ARG A 182 -10.11 13.82 9.49
CA ARG A 182 -9.07 13.88 8.45
C ARG A 182 -9.65 13.98 7.03
N ALA A 183 -10.96 13.92 6.84
CA ALA A 183 -11.59 13.74 5.53
C ALA A 183 -11.25 14.86 4.53
N GLN A 184 -11.37 16.12 4.95
CA GLN A 184 -11.15 17.27 4.07
C GLN A 184 -9.75 17.28 3.46
N GLN A 185 -8.71 17.00 4.25
CA GLN A 185 -7.31 17.02 3.79
C GLN A 185 -6.95 15.85 2.85
N ILE A 186 -7.69 14.73 2.90
CA ILE A 186 -7.54 13.60 1.98
C ILE A 186 -8.52 13.64 0.81
N GLY A 187 -9.20 14.79 0.61
CA GLY A 187 -10.05 15.05 -0.55
C GLY A 187 -11.48 14.56 -0.42
N ASP A 188 -11.92 14.15 0.77
CA ASP A 188 -13.30 13.75 1.05
C ASP A 188 -14.14 14.97 1.38
N THR A 189 -14.73 15.54 0.33
CA THR A 189 -15.53 16.78 0.35
C THR A 189 -16.82 16.58 -0.44
N GLY A 190 -17.78 17.50 -0.29
CA GLY A 190 -19.08 17.41 -0.96
C GLY A 190 -19.80 16.10 -0.65
N THR A 191 -20.21 15.36 -1.68
CA THR A 191 -20.88 14.06 -1.52
C THR A 191 -19.99 12.96 -0.96
N SER A 192 -18.68 13.16 -0.89
CA SER A 192 -17.73 12.25 -0.23
C SER A 192 -17.43 12.66 1.22
N ALA A 193 -18.02 13.74 1.72
CA ALA A 193 -17.75 14.23 3.07
C ALA A 193 -18.37 13.32 4.15
N PRO A 194 -17.85 13.33 5.40
CA PRO A 194 -18.29 12.43 6.47
C PRO A 194 -19.79 12.43 6.75
N GLN A 195 -20.49 13.53 6.48
CA GLN A 195 -21.94 13.66 6.67
C GLN A 195 -22.75 12.75 5.73
N SER A 196 -22.14 12.29 4.63
CA SER A 196 -22.75 11.37 3.65
C SER A 196 -22.32 9.91 3.87
N TRP A 197 -21.50 9.63 4.88
CA TRP A 197 -20.96 8.29 5.10
C TRP A 197 -21.97 7.36 5.78
N LEU A 198 -22.00 6.10 5.35
CA LEU A 198 -22.79 5.02 5.90
C LEU A 198 -22.22 4.52 7.25
N PHE A 199 -20.90 4.66 7.44
CA PHE A 199 -20.19 4.31 8.65
C PHE A 199 -18.94 5.19 8.81
N GLY A 200 -18.45 5.29 10.06
CA GLY A 200 -17.24 6.04 10.37
C GLY A 200 -17.44 7.55 10.44
N SER A 201 -18.67 8.06 10.28
CA SER A 201 -19.03 9.40 10.75
C SER A 201 -18.86 9.42 12.28
N GLN A 202 -18.24 10.46 12.83
CA GLN A 202 -18.03 10.61 14.29
C GLN A 202 -19.32 11.04 15.01
N GLU A 203 -20.40 10.34 14.73
CA GLU A 203 -21.68 10.49 15.43
C GLU A 203 -21.60 9.85 16.82
N PRO A 204 -21.90 10.62 17.89
CA PRO A 204 -21.87 10.08 19.25
C PRO A 204 -22.77 8.85 19.41
N GLY A 205 -22.24 7.78 20.03
CA GLY A 205 -22.95 6.51 20.22
C GLY A 205 -23.06 5.64 18.95
N ARG A 206 -22.40 6.04 17.86
CA ARG A 206 -22.26 5.26 16.62
C ARG A 206 -20.80 5.13 16.20
N GLU A 207 -19.88 5.26 17.15
CA GLU A 207 -18.46 5.05 16.92
C GLU A 207 -18.23 3.59 16.53
N VAL A 208 -17.56 3.38 15.39
CA VAL A 208 -17.02 2.06 15.08
C VAL A 208 -15.90 1.78 16.08
N HIS A 209 -16.00 0.71 16.85
CA HIS A 209 -14.94 0.26 17.78
C HIS A 209 -14.04 -0.79 17.12
N ALA A 210 -14.64 -1.71 16.37
CA ALA A 210 -13.91 -2.80 15.73
C ALA A 210 -14.34 -2.99 14.27
N VAL A 211 -13.38 -3.36 13.44
CA VAL A 211 -13.59 -3.88 12.09
C VAL A 211 -13.19 -5.34 12.10
N LEU A 212 -14.18 -6.23 12.00
CA LEU A 212 -13.95 -7.66 11.84
C LEU A 212 -13.93 -8.00 10.35
N THR A 213 -12.79 -8.45 9.85
CA THR A 213 -12.60 -8.89 8.47
C THR A 213 -12.72 -10.40 8.40
N LEU A 214 -13.72 -10.89 7.67
CA LEU A 214 -13.94 -12.30 7.41
C LEU A 214 -13.74 -12.56 5.93
N ALA A 215 -12.96 -13.57 5.56
CA ALA A 215 -12.69 -13.88 4.16
C ALA A 215 -12.73 -15.38 3.93
N ALA A 216 -13.28 -15.83 2.80
CA ALA A 216 -13.34 -17.25 2.45
C ALA A 216 -13.33 -17.46 0.93
N ASP A 217 -12.86 -18.64 0.52
CA ASP A 217 -12.86 -19.04 -0.89
C ASP A 217 -14.29 -19.29 -1.43
N GLN A 218 -15.25 -19.60 -0.56
CA GLN A 218 -16.62 -19.98 -0.93
C GLN A 218 -17.65 -19.13 -0.19
N PRO A 219 -18.75 -18.71 -0.85
CA PRO A 219 -19.75 -17.83 -0.26
C PRO A 219 -20.49 -18.49 0.92
N GLU A 220 -20.73 -19.79 0.89
CA GLU A 220 -21.41 -20.53 1.97
C GLU A 220 -20.55 -20.60 3.24
N ARG A 221 -19.23 -20.77 3.07
CA ARG A 221 -18.27 -20.74 4.19
C ARG A 221 -18.20 -19.35 4.80
N LEU A 222 -18.19 -18.31 3.97
CA LEU A 222 -18.24 -16.94 4.46
C LEU A 222 -19.54 -16.68 5.23
N ALA A 223 -20.69 -17.07 4.68
CA ALA A 223 -21.99 -16.89 5.32
C ALA A 223 -22.05 -17.57 6.70
N THR A 224 -21.49 -18.78 6.82
CA THR A 224 -21.37 -19.50 8.09
C THR A 224 -20.51 -18.72 9.09
N ALA A 225 -19.32 -18.28 8.69
CA ALA A 225 -18.45 -17.48 9.55
C ALA A 225 -19.11 -16.15 9.98
N VAL A 226 -19.78 -15.47 9.06
CA VAL A 226 -20.52 -14.23 9.37
C VAL A 226 -21.63 -14.49 10.39
N ALA A 227 -22.40 -15.58 10.24
CA ALA A 227 -23.44 -15.94 11.18
C ALA A 227 -22.88 -16.25 12.58
N GLU A 228 -21.81 -17.05 12.67
CA GLU A 228 -21.11 -17.37 13.91
C GLU A 228 -20.61 -16.12 14.63
N HIS A 229 -19.90 -15.24 13.92
CA HIS A 229 -19.33 -14.03 14.53
C HIS A 229 -20.38 -12.97 14.87
N ARG A 230 -21.47 -12.85 14.11
CA ARG A 230 -22.62 -11.99 14.48
C ARG A 230 -23.31 -12.49 15.74
N ALA A 231 -23.48 -13.81 15.88
CA ALA A 231 -24.04 -14.39 17.10
C ALA A 231 -23.13 -14.14 18.32
N GLY A 232 -21.80 -14.27 18.15
CA GLY A 232 -20.83 -13.91 19.18
C GLY A 232 -20.90 -12.44 19.57
N ALA A 233 -20.96 -11.54 18.59
CA ALA A 233 -21.10 -10.09 18.82
C ALA A 233 -22.40 -9.75 19.56
N ALA A 234 -23.53 -10.36 19.17
CA ALA A 234 -24.82 -10.16 19.82
C ALA A 234 -24.82 -10.61 21.30
N LYS A 235 -24.14 -11.72 21.63
CA LYS A 235 -23.99 -12.16 23.04
C LYS A 235 -23.22 -11.15 23.89
N ALA A 236 -22.33 -10.37 23.28
CA ALA A 236 -21.60 -9.31 23.92
C ALA A 236 -22.30 -7.94 23.85
N ASP A 237 -23.58 -7.92 23.46
CA ASP A 237 -24.37 -6.68 23.34
C ASP A 237 -23.75 -5.67 22.35
N ALA A 238 -23.02 -6.20 21.36
CA ALA A 238 -22.42 -5.41 20.31
C ALA A 238 -23.42 -5.16 19.18
N THR A 239 -23.46 -3.93 18.70
CA THR A 239 -24.26 -3.52 17.54
C THR A 239 -23.40 -3.62 16.28
N VAL A 240 -23.91 -4.31 15.25
CA VAL A 240 -23.33 -4.24 13.91
C VAL A 240 -23.83 -2.95 13.26
N LEU A 241 -23.00 -1.89 13.28
CA LEU A 241 -23.35 -0.59 12.69
C LEU A 241 -23.47 -0.65 11.18
N PHE A 242 -22.60 -1.44 10.55
CA PHE A 242 -22.59 -1.64 9.11
C PHE A 242 -22.02 -3.02 8.77
N ARG A 243 -22.54 -3.62 7.71
CA ARG A 243 -22.01 -4.83 7.09
C ARG A 243 -21.65 -4.49 5.65
N GLN A 244 -20.40 -4.76 5.28
CA GLN A 244 -19.95 -4.62 3.91
C GLN A 244 -19.55 -5.99 3.37
N ASP A 245 -20.29 -6.50 2.39
CA ASP A 245 -19.92 -7.70 1.66
C ASP A 245 -19.12 -7.32 0.41
N GLY A 246 -18.09 -8.09 0.09
CA GLY A 246 -17.27 -7.93 -1.10
C GLY A 246 -17.02 -9.27 -1.77
N ALA A 247 -16.88 -9.25 -3.09
CA ALA A 247 -16.55 -10.42 -3.87
C ALA A 247 -15.72 -10.05 -5.10
N THR A 248 -14.85 -10.96 -5.53
CA THR A 248 -14.24 -10.89 -6.86
C THR A 248 -15.36 -10.85 -7.92
N LEU A 249 -15.20 -10.00 -8.94
CA LEU A 249 -16.18 -9.94 -10.03
C LEU A 249 -16.23 -11.27 -10.81
N PRO A 250 -17.40 -11.67 -11.34
CA PRO A 250 -17.55 -12.95 -12.01
C PRO A 250 -17.02 -12.95 -13.46
N GLY A 251 -16.78 -14.15 -14.01
CA GLY A 251 -16.45 -14.36 -15.42
C GLY A 251 -15.14 -13.69 -15.85
N GLU A 252 -15.15 -13.09 -17.04
CA GLU A 252 -13.98 -12.40 -17.63
C GLU A 252 -13.47 -11.22 -16.80
N LEU A 253 -14.31 -10.68 -15.90
CA LEU A 253 -13.94 -9.58 -15.00
C LEU A 253 -13.27 -10.08 -13.71
N ARG A 254 -13.01 -11.38 -13.54
CA ARG A 254 -12.28 -11.90 -12.37
C ARG A 254 -10.93 -11.17 -12.24
N GLY A 255 -10.68 -10.61 -11.06
CA GLY A 255 -9.50 -9.78 -10.76
C GLY A 255 -9.59 -8.31 -11.18
N HIS A 256 -10.65 -7.90 -11.89
CA HIS A 256 -10.89 -6.52 -12.28
C HIS A 256 -11.71 -5.76 -11.23
N GLU A 257 -11.57 -4.43 -11.21
CA GLU A 257 -12.50 -3.53 -10.53
C GLU A 257 -13.65 -3.10 -11.46
N HIS A 258 -14.61 -2.30 -10.97
CA HIS A 258 -15.86 -2.03 -11.70
C HIS A 258 -15.73 -1.13 -12.93
N PHE A 259 -14.68 -0.32 -13.06
CA PHE A 259 -14.39 0.36 -14.32
C PHE A 259 -13.84 -0.59 -15.40
N GLY A 260 -13.48 -1.83 -15.04
CA GLY A 260 -13.05 -2.88 -15.95
C GLY A 260 -11.54 -3.01 -16.08
N PHE A 261 -10.75 -2.56 -15.10
CA PHE A 261 -9.29 -2.69 -15.10
C PHE A 261 -8.82 -3.76 -14.11
N LEU A 262 -7.87 -4.59 -14.55
CA LEU A 262 -7.23 -5.59 -13.69
C LEU A 262 -6.51 -4.89 -12.53
N ASP A 263 -6.93 -5.17 -11.30
CA ASP A 263 -6.40 -4.54 -10.09
C ASP A 263 -5.37 -5.44 -9.38
N CYS A 264 -4.68 -4.88 -8.39
CA CYS A 264 -3.76 -5.55 -7.49
C CYS A 264 -2.54 -6.22 -8.16
N ILE A 265 -2.20 -5.82 -9.39
CA ILE A 265 -0.99 -6.25 -10.11
C ILE A 265 0.28 -5.80 -9.37
N SER A 266 0.35 -4.50 -9.04
CA SER A 266 1.53 -3.90 -8.40
C SER A 266 1.31 -3.79 -6.90
N GLN A 267 1.94 -4.71 -6.16
CA GLN A 267 2.06 -4.72 -4.70
C GLN A 267 3.55 -4.68 -4.34
N PRO A 268 3.96 -3.96 -3.27
CA PRO A 268 5.36 -4.02 -2.85
C PRO A 268 5.72 -5.43 -2.38
N GLY A 269 6.95 -5.87 -2.69
CA GLY A 269 7.55 -7.00 -2.00
C GLY A 269 8.08 -6.56 -0.64
N VAL A 270 8.23 -7.49 0.29
CA VAL A 270 8.68 -7.20 1.65
C VAL A 270 9.95 -7.98 1.99
N ARG A 271 11.01 -7.26 2.41
CA ARG A 271 12.26 -7.87 2.85
C ARG A 271 12.02 -8.81 4.03
N GLY A 272 12.64 -9.99 4.00
CA GLY A 272 12.45 -11.02 5.04
C GLY A 272 11.12 -11.76 4.94
N PHE A 273 10.24 -11.42 3.99
CA PHE A 273 9.01 -12.14 3.69
C PHE A 273 8.99 -12.68 2.26
N ASP A 274 9.33 -11.87 1.26
CA ASP A 274 9.45 -12.27 -0.13
C ASP A 274 10.89 -12.64 -0.48
N GLU A 275 11.06 -13.61 -1.38
CA GLU A 275 12.37 -14.07 -1.82
C GLU A 275 13.03 -13.01 -2.70
N PRO A 276 14.30 -12.63 -2.45
CA PRO A 276 15.05 -11.76 -3.36
C PRO A 276 15.39 -12.48 -4.66
N ASP A 277 15.36 -11.74 -5.76
CA ASP A 277 15.82 -12.25 -7.05
C ASP A 277 17.36 -12.34 -7.07
N PRO A 278 17.95 -13.49 -7.43
CA PRO A 278 19.40 -13.63 -7.53
C PRO A 278 20.06 -12.65 -8.52
N ALA A 279 19.33 -12.23 -9.56
CA ALA A 279 19.83 -11.27 -10.55
C ALA A 279 19.74 -9.82 -10.07
N ASP A 280 18.79 -9.51 -9.18
CA ASP A 280 18.62 -8.21 -8.54
C ASP A 280 18.00 -8.38 -7.15
N ALA A 281 18.85 -8.42 -6.13
CA ALA A 281 18.44 -8.63 -4.74
C ALA A 281 17.54 -7.51 -4.18
N SER A 282 17.36 -6.41 -4.91
CA SER A 282 16.41 -5.36 -4.56
C SER A 282 14.98 -5.64 -5.02
N CYS A 283 14.77 -6.68 -5.83
CA CYS A 283 13.47 -7.09 -6.35
C CYS A 283 13.05 -8.48 -5.87
N VAL A 284 11.75 -8.77 -5.97
CA VAL A 284 11.17 -10.09 -5.67
C VAL A 284 11.52 -11.08 -6.77
N LEU A 285 11.92 -12.29 -6.38
CA LEU A 285 12.21 -13.42 -7.26
C LEU A 285 11.08 -13.65 -8.28
N GLY A 286 11.45 -13.65 -9.56
CA GLY A 286 10.51 -13.89 -10.67
C GLY A 286 9.49 -12.77 -10.89
N LYS A 287 9.67 -11.62 -10.23
CA LYS A 287 8.86 -10.42 -10.40
C LYS A 287 9.73 -9.17 -10.59
N PRO A 288 10.51 -9.09 -11.68
CA PRO A 288 11.32 -7.91 -11.97
C PRO A 288 10.49 -6.63 -11.93
N GLY A 289 11.04 -5.57 -11.34
CA GLY A 289 10.35 -4.29 -11.09
C GLY A 289 9.48 -4.27 -9.82
N THR A 290 9.29 -5.41 -9.14
CA THR A 290 8.65 -5.47 -7.82
C THR A 290 9.70 -5.37 -6.73
N ARG A 291 9.91 -4.15 -6.22
CA ARG A 291 10.93 -3.88 -5.19
C ARG A 291 10.62 -4.54 -3.84
N LEU A 292 11.67 -4.99 -3.17
CA LEU A 292 11.68 -5.44 -1.78
C LEU A 292 11.86 -4.25 -0.83
N ILE A 293 10.75 -3.87 -0.20
CA ILE A 293 10.64 -2.77 0.74
C ILE A 293 10.91 -3.28 2.17
N PRO A 294 11.59 -2.52 3.04
CA PRO A 294 11.72 -2.88 4.45
C PRO A 294 10.34 -3.10 5.12
N ALA A 295 10.23 -4.13 5.96
CA ALA A 295 8.96 -4.50 6.59
C ALA A 295 8.40 -3.41 7.51
N GLY A 296 9.25 -2.54 8.03
CA GLY A 296 8.91 -1.40 8.87
C GLY A 296 8.12 -0.29 8.18
N GLU A 297 7.92 -0.36 6.86
CA GLU A 297 6.93 0.47 6.16
C GLU A 297 5.49 -0.08 6.29
N PHE A 298 5.32 -1.33 6.73
CA PHE A 298 4.01 -1.98 6.84
C PHE A 298 3.70 -2.47 8.26
N VAL A 299 4.72 -2.84 9.04
CA VAL A 299 4.61 -3.34 10.40
C VAL A 299 5.36 -2.41 11.33
N VAL A 300 4.69 -1.90 12.36
CA VAL A 300 5.29 -0.99 13.33
C VAL A 300 6.42 -1.69 14.08
N GLY A 301 7.56 -1.02 14.19
CA GLY A 301 8.74 -1.46 14.97
C GLY A 301 9.80 -2.23 14.17
N ALA A 302 9.49 -2.76 12.99
CA ALA A 302 10.46 -3.41 12.12
C ALA A 302 11.40 -2.41 11.41
N GLU A 303 12.49 -2.91 10.80
CA GLU A 303 13.42 -2.09 10.00
C GLU A 303 12.68 -1.29 8.91
N ARG A 304 12.94 0.03 8.86
CA ARG A 304 12.32 0.96 7.91
C ARG A 304 13.32 1.91 7.25
N VAL A 305 12.87 2.62 6.23
CA VAL A 305 13.59 3.77 5.67
C VAL A 305 13.44 4.97 6.60
N GLY A 306 14.56 5.56 7.04
CA GLY A 306 14.51 6.69 7.98
C GLY A 306 13.93 6.35 9.36
N LYS A 307 13.49 7.34 10.13
CA LYS A 307 13.18 7.15 11.56
C LYS A 307 11.77 6.61 11.81
N ARG A 308 11.52 5.82 12.85
CA ARG A 308 10.17 5.39 13.27
C ARG A 308 9.22 6.60 13.37
N PRO A 309 7.93 6.46 13.00
CA PRO A 309 6.95 7.52 13.22
C PRO A 309 6.89 7.91 14.69
N THR A 310 6.80 9.21 14.95
CA THR A 310 6.80 9.76 16.32
C THR A 310 5.48 9.49 17.04
N GLY A 311 5.53 9.42 18.36
CA GLY A 311 4.33 9.24 19.21
C GLY A 311 3.73 7.84 19.17
N LEU A 312 4.38 6.86 18.53
CA LEU A 312 3.87 5.49 18.55
C LEU A 312 4.22 4.81 19.88
N PRO A 313 3.21 4.39 20.66
CA PRO A 313 3.45 3.65 21.89
C PRO A 313 4.03 2.29 21.56
N ALA A 314 4.70 1.73 22.53
CA ALA A 314 5.48 0.53 22.31
C ALA A 314 4.64 -0.73 22.03
N TRP A 315 3.45 -0.83 22.63
CA TRP A 315 2.48 -1.89 22.37
C TRP A 315 2.07 -1.96 20.88
N ALA A 316 2.21 -0.89 20.11
CA ALA A 316 1.88 -0.89 18.68
C ALA A 316 2.84 -1.77 17.84
N THR A 317 3.97 -2.20 18.40
CA THR A 317 4.95 -3.04 17.71
C THR A 317 4.33 -4.37 17.25
N GLY A 318 4.64 -4.80 16.02
CA GLY A 318 4.04 -5.98 15.39
C GLY A 318 2.64 -5.76 14.81
N GLY A 319 2.02 -4.60 15.06
CA GLY A 319 0.76 -4.20 14.43
C GLY A 319 0.95 -3.34 13.18
N ALA A 320 -0.16 -2.96 12.57
CA ALA A 320 -0.20 -2.06 11.43
C ALA A 320 -1.43 -1.14 11.49
N PHE A 321 -1.30 0.11 11.04
CA PHE A 321 -2.48 0.90 10.75
C PHE A 321 -3.22 0.31 9.56
N GLN A 322 -4.54 0.30 9.63
CA GLN A 322 -5.44 -0.12 8.57
C GLN A 322 -6.33 1.06 8.17
N VAL A 323 -6.41 1.33 6.88
CA VAL A 323 -7.43 2.23 6.32
C VAL A 323 -8.45 1.38 5.60
N VAL A 324 -9.72 1.55 5.95
CA VAL A 324 -10.84 0.96 5.21
C VAL A 324 -11.67 2.09 4.62
N ARG A 325 -11.95 2.03 3.31
CA ARG A 325 -12.81 2.98 2.60
C ARG A 325 -13.80 2.24 1.74
N ARG A 326 -15.06 2.62 1.82
CA ARG A 326 -16.09 2.18 0.88
C ARG A 326 -16.17 3.22 -0.23
N LEU A 327 -15.67 2.85 -1.41
CA LEU A 327 -15.56 3.72 -2.58
C LEU A 327 -16.61 3.32 -3.61
N ALA A 328 -17.71 4.07 -3.71
CA ALA A 328 -18.71 3.87 -4.75
C ALA A 328 -18.21 4.36 -6.11
N GLN A 329 -18.47 3.58 -7.17
CA GLN A 329 -17.97 3.82 -8.52
C GLN A 329 -19.13 4.07 -9.49
N ASP A 330 -19.17 5.26 -10.06
CA ASP A 330 -20.07 5.61 -11.17
C ASP A 330 -19.48 5.15 -12.50
N VAL A 331 -19.61 3.84 -12.77
CA VAL A 331 -19.14 3.18 -13.99
C VAL A 331 -19.72 3.81 -15.28
N PRO A 332 -21.05 3.97 -15.42
CA PRO A 332 -21.61 4.56 -16.64
C PRO A 332 -21.17 6.01 -16.83
N GLY A 333 -21.15 6.82 -15.77
CA GLY A 333 -20.73 8.21 -15.83
C GLY A 333 -19.26 8.35 -16.25
N TRP A 334 -18.37 7.53 -15.67
CA TRP A 334 -16.95 7.57 -15.99
C TRP A 334 -16.71 7.24 -17.45
N TRP A 335 -17.22 6.11 -17.96
CA TRP A 335 -17.05 5.72 -19.37
C TRP A 335 -17.70 6.72 -20.34
N THR A 336 -18.82 7.33 -19.97
CA THR A 336 -19.43 8.41 -20.75
C THR A 336 -18.49 9.62 -20.87
N GLN A 337 -17.91 10.06 -19.75
CA GLN A 337 -16.98 11.18 -19.78
C GLN A 337 -15.68 10.83 -20.53
N VAL A 338 -15.15 9.62 -20.38
CA VAL A 338 -13.99 9.14 -21.15
C VAL A 338 -14.27 9.22 -22.66
N ALA A 339 -15.43 8.75 -23.13
CA ALA A 339 -15.78 8.82 -24.54
C ALA A 339 -15.88 10.27 -25.04
N LEU A 340 -16.49 11.17 -24.26
CA LEU A 340 -16.59 12.59 -24.60
C LEU A 340 -15.21 13.27 -24.69
N ARG A 341 -14.33 13.02 -23.71
CA ARG A 341 -12.98 13.61 -23.70
C ARG A 341 -12.08 13.02 -24.78
N LEU A 342 -12.28 11.76 -25.17
CA LEU A 342 -11.58 11.17 -26.31
C LEU A 342 -11.96 11.88 -27.62
N ALA A 343 -13.25 12.16 -27.83
CA ALA A 343 -13.70 12.91 -29.01
C ALA A 343 -13.09 14.32 -29.07
N ASP A 344 -12.89 14.98 -27.91
CA ASP A 344 -12.17 16.25 -27.83
C ASP A 344 -10.71 16.11 -28.29
N LEU A 345 -10.01 15.10 -27.79
CA LEU A 345 -8.63 14.83 -28.18
C LEU A 345 -8.51 14.48 -29.68
N GLN A 346 -9.44 13.71 -30.23
CA GLN A 346 -9.46 13.37 -31.66
C GLN A 346 -9.66 14.62 -32.53
N ARG A 347 -10.59 15.51 -32.16
CA ARG A 347 -10.79 16.80 -32.84
C ARG A 347 -9.56 17.70 -32.76
N ALA A 348 -8.82 17.65 -31.65
CA ALA A 348 -7.56 18.36 -31.49
C ALA A 348 -6.37 17.65 -32.18
N GLY A 349 -6.55 16.45 -32.75
CA GLY A 349 -5.45 15.64 -33.30
C GLY A 349 -4.46 15.17 -32.23
N ALA A 350 -4.91 15.02 -30.98
CA ALA A 350 -4.13 14.59 -29.81
C ALA A 350 -4.37 13.13 -29.41
N ALA A 351 -5.27 12.45 -30.10
CA ALA A 351 -5.49 11.01 -30.01
C ALA A 351 -5.59 10.42 -31.43
N PRO A 352 -5.27 9.12 -31.61
CA PRO A 352 -5.50 8.42 -32.87
C PRO A 352 -6.98 8.48 -33.29
N ALA A 353 -7.22 8.62 -34.59
CA ALA A 353 -8.57 8.75 -35.14
C ALA A 353 -9.42 7.47 -34.94
N ASP A 354 -8.77 6.32 -34.84
CA ASP A 354 -9.35 5.00 -34.63
C ASP A 354 -9.34 4.55 -33.16
N ALA A 355 -8.83 5.38 -32.24
CA ALA A 355 -8.81 5.06 -30.82
C ALA A 355 -10.23 4.90 -30.26
N GLY A 356 -10.46 3.80 -29.53
CA GLY A 356 -11.65 3.59 -28.71
C GLY A 356 -11.50 4.21 -27.32
N ARG A 357 -12.60 4.28 -26.54
CA ARG A 357 -12.62 4.84 -25.18
C ARG A 357 -11.59 4.17 -24.25
N GLU A 358 -11.32 2.89 -24.46
CA GLU A 358 -10.34 2.10 -23.72
C GLU A 358 -8.91 2.67 -23.85
N TRP A 359 -8.58 3.31 -24.99
CA TRP A 359 -7.28 3.96 -25.19
C TRP A 359 -7.06 5.15 -24.24
N LEU A 360 -8.11 5.95 -24.02
CA LEU A 360 -8.05 7.07 -23.07
C LEU A 360 -8.19 6.55 -21.64
N GLY A 361 -9.13 5.63 -21.38
CA GLY A 361 -9.26 4.96 -20.09
C GLY A 361 -7.93 4.39 -19.60
N ALA A 362 -7.17 3.74 -20.49
CA ALA A 362 -5.86 3.19 -20.19
C ALA A 362 -4.83 4.25 -19.79
N ARG A 363 -4.92 5.46 -20.34
CA ARG A 363 -4.03 6.59 -20.02
C ARG A 363 -4.42 7.30 -18.73
N LEU A 364 -5.71 7.32 -18.40
CA LEU A 364 -6.21 7.83 -17.12
C LEU A 364 -5.81 6.88 -15.98
N MET A 365 -5.93 5.57 -16.20
CA MET A 365 -5.51 4.55 -15.23
C MET A 365 -3.99 4.37 -15.19
N GLY A 366 -3.35 4.42 -16.35
CA GLY A 366 -1.95 4.07 -16.61
C GLY A 366 -1.73 2.58 -16.93
N ARG A 367 -2.81 1.81 -17.12
CA ARG A 367 -2.79 0.43 -17.63
C ARG A 367 -3.97 0.23 -18.55
N TRP A 368 -3.81 -0.62 -19.55
CA TRP A 368 -4.93 -1.17 -20.29
C TRP A 368 -5.83 -2.04 -19.39
N PRO A 369 -7.10 -2.27 -19.77
CA PRO A 369 -8.03 -3.11 -19.01
C PRO A 369 -7.46 -4.46 -18.57
N GLY A 370 -6.75 -5.18 -19.45
CA GLY A 370 -6.09 -6.46 -19.13
C GLY A 370 -4.80 -6.34 -18.31
N GLY A 371 -4.41 -5.13 -17.90
CA GLY A 371 -3.39 -4.89 -16.88
C GLY A 371 -2.00 -4.53 -17.42
N MET A 372 -1.78 -4.56 -18.73
CA MET A 372 -0.50 -4.16 -19.31
C MET A 372 -0.29 -2.64 -19.18
N PRO A 373 0.88 -2.17 -18.72
CA PRO A 373 1.11 -0.74 -18.53
C PRO A 373 1.27 -0.01 -19.88
N VAL A 374 0.62 1.14 -20.01
CA VAL A 374 0.71 2.02 -21.20
C VAL A 374 2.17 2.43 -21.49
N ALA A 375 3.02 2.47 -20.47
CA ALA A 375 4.45 2.71 -20.66
C ALA A 375 5.14 1.64 -21.53
N LEU A 376 4.69 0.38 -21.49
CA LEU A 376 5.33 -0.70 -22.26
C LEU A 376 4.65 -0.90 -23.61
N CYS A 377 3.34 -0.68 -23.69
CA CYS A 377 2.54 -0.84 -24.91
C CYS A 377 1.67 0.42 -25.15
N PRO A 378 2.27 1.56 -25.57
CA PRO A 378 1.55 2.83 -25.64
C PRO A 378 0.53 2.92 -26.78
N ALA A 379 0.68 2.12 -27.85
CA ALA A 379 -0.19 2.18 -29.02
C ALA A 379 -1.50 1.41 -28.81
N ALA A 380 -1.40 0.14 -28.39
CA ALA A 380 -2.53 -0.77 -28.18
C ALA A 380 -2.18 -1.77 -27.07
N GLU A 381 -3.19 -2.42 -26.49
CA GLU A 381 -2.98 -3.48 -25.51
C GLU A 381 -2.29 -4.69 -26.15
N GLU A 382 -1.22 -5.16 -25.50
CA GLU A 382 -0.53 -6.39 -25.86
C GLU A 382 -0.96 -7.52 -24.92
N LEU A 383 -1.01 -8.76 -25.43
CA LEU A 383 -1.29 -9.91 -24.59
C LEU A 383 -0.14 -10.14 -23.59
N PRO A 384 -0.44 -10.39 -22.30
CA PRO A 384 0.59 -10.75 -21.34
C PRO A 384 1.36 -11.99 -21.79
N VAL A 385 2.69 -11.91 -21.80
CA VAL A 385 3.55 -13.06 -22.09
C VAL A 385 3.54 -13.99 -20.87
N PRO A 386 3.16 -15.27 -21.00
CA PRO A 386 3.18 -16.22 -19.89
C PRO A 386 4.55 -16.26 -19.19
N GLY A 387 4.55 -16.20 -17.86
CA GLY A 387 5.77 -16.20 -17.05
C GLY A 387 6.50 -14.86 -16.96
N LYS A 388 6.10 -13.84 -17.73
CA LYS A 388 6.68 -12.49 -17.64
C LYS A 388 5.82 -11.59 -16.75
N HIS A 389 6.44 -10.96 -15.76
CA HIS A 389 5.73 -10.02 -14.89
C HIS A 389 5.35 -8.72 -15.65
N PRO A 390 4.10 -8.21 -15.53
CA PRO A 390 3.67 -7.00 -16.26
C PRO A 390 4.46 -5.73 -15.92
N ASP A 391 5.08 -5.69 -14.73
CA ASP A 391 5.91 -4.56 -14.28
C ASP A 391 7.38 -4.69 -14.66
N ALA A 392 7.76 -5.72 -15.43
CA ALA A 392 9.14 -5.89 -15.89
C ALA A 392 9.60 -4.67 -16.68
N GLY A 393 10.58 -3.92 -16.15
CA GLY A 393 11.11 -2.70 -16.77
C GLY A 393 10.27 -1.44 -16.59
N LEU A 394 9.21 -1.49 -15.77
CA LEU A 394 8.37 -0.32 -15.46
C LEU A 394 9.03 0.53 -14.36
N ASP A 395 9.63 1.67 -14.72
CA ASP A 395 10.30 2.57 -13.77
C ASP A 395 10.11 4.08 -14.06
N TYR A 396 9.71 4.44 -15.28
CA TYR A 396 9.48 5.83 -15.72
C TYR A 396 10.71 6.76 -15.72
N SER A 397 11.91 6.30 -15.36
CA SER A 397 13.16 7.09 -15.41
C SER A 397 13.48 7.63 -16.80
N GLN A 398 13.06 6.93 -17.86
CA GLN A 398 13.19 7.35 -19.26
C GLN A 398 11.98 8.17 -19.77
N ASP A 399 11.02 8.50 -18.91
CA ASP A 399 9.84 9.29 -19.25
C ASP A 399 9.47 10.30 -18.12
N PRO A 400 10.41 11.13 -17.61
CA PRO A 400 10.12 12.05 -16.51
C PRO A 400 9.15 13.18 -16.89
N GLN A 401 8.95 13.43 -18.20
CA GLN A 401 7.97 14.37 -18.73
C GLN A 401 6.56 13.77 -18.79
N GLY A 402 6.42 12.44 -18.83
CA GLY A 402 5.14 11.75 -18.91
C GLY A 402 4.48 11.82 -20.28
N TRP A 403 5.29 11.82 -21.34
CA TRP A 403 4.80 11.81 -22.72
C TRP A 403 4.32 10.43 -23.16
N ARG A 404 4.83 9.38 -22.52
CA ARG A 404 4.38 8.00 -22.77
C ARG A 404 3.37 7.55 -21.71
N MET A 405 3.72 7.68 -20.44
CA MET A 405 2.83 7.46 -19.30
C MET A 405 2.43 8.82 -18.70
N PRO A 406 1.17 9.26 -18.86
CA PRO A 406 0.77 10.58 -18.35
C PRO A 406 1.07 10.74 -16.86
N LEU A 407 1.51 11.95 -16.46
CA LEU A 407 1.84 12.24 -15.06
C LEU A 407 0.62 12.20 -14.13
N PHE A 408 -0.57 12.48 -14.66
CA PHE A 408 -1.83 12.38 -13.92
C PHE A 408 -2.34 10.94 -13.82
N ALA A 409 -1.75 9.98 -14.53
CA ALA A 409 -2.26 8.60 -14.59
C ALA A 409 -2.32 8.00 -13.18
N HIS A 410 -3.42 7.31 -12.87
CA HIS A 410 -3.71 6.81 -11.52
C HIS A 410 -2.55 6.01 -10.91
N ILE A 411 -2.02 5.02 -11.63
CA ILE A 411 -0.91 4.21 -11.11
C ILE A 411 0.41 5.00 -10.96
N ARG A 412 0.58 6.08 -11.73
CA ARG A 412 1.78 6.92 -11.68
C ARG A 412 1.69 7.96 -10.57
N LYS A 413 0.51 8.51 -10.30
CA LYS A 413 0.24 9.30 -9.10
C LYS A 413 0.40 8.44 -7.85
N GLY A 414 -0.15 7.22 -7.84
CA GLY A 414 -0.06 6.31 -6.68
C GLY A 414 1.33 5.71 -6.45
N ASN A 415 2.13 5.50 -7.50
CA ASN A 415 3.53 5.09 -7.41
C ASN A 415 4.36 5.70 -8.56
N PRO A 416 4.99 6.86 -8.32
CA PRO A 416 5.77 7.58 -9.34
C PRO A 416 7.06 6.91 -9.82
N ARG A 417 7.54 5.87 -9.11
CA ARG A 417 8.80 5.12 -9.37
C ARG A 417 10.02 6.03 -9.63
N GLY A 418 11.09 5.52 -10.25
CA GLY A 418 12.32 6.27 -10.49
C GLY A 418 12.17 7.49 -11.40
N GLY A 419 11.05 7.64 -12.10
CA GLY A 419 10.75 8.80 -12.94
C GLY A 419 10.23 10.06 -12.24
N LEU A 420 10.17 10.09 -10.90
CA LEU A 420 9.67 11.26 -10.19
C LEU A 420 10.71 12.38 -10.09
N ILE A 421 10.46 13.46 -10.82
CA ILE A 421 11.11 14.75 -10.62
C ILE A 421 10.09 15.69 -9.99
N LEU A 422 10.29 16.04 -8.71
CA LEU A 422 9.37 16.91 -7.95
C LEU A 422 9.34 18.34 -8.49
N THR A 423 10.46 18.85 -8.99
CA THR A 423 10.56 20.20 -9.53
C THR A 423 11.46 20.16 -10.77
N PRO A 424 11.02 20.71 -11.92
CA PRO A 424 11.85 20.75 -13.13
C PRO A 424 13.25 21.31 -12.84
N GLY A 425 14.28 20.66 -13.40
CA GLY A 425 15.69 21.03 -13.20
C GLY A 425 16.34 20.51 -11.92
N ARG A 426 15.63 19.74 -11.08
CA ARG A 426 16.18 19.02 -9.92
C ARG A 426 16.40 17.54 -10.24
N PRO A 427 17.32 16.85 -9.52
CA PRO A 427 17.47 15.40 -9.67
C PRO A 427 16.18 14.65 -9.30
N PRO A 428 15.98 13.43 -9.82
CA PRO A 428 14.89 12.56 -9.39
C PRO A 428 14.91 12.30 -7.88
N VAL A 429 13.73 12.04 -7.31
CA VAL A 429 13.59 11.66 -5.91
C VAL A 429 14.31 10.33 -5.67
N ALA A 430 15.05 10.25 -4.55
CA ALA A 430 15.75 9.04 -4.18
C ALA A 430 14.77 7.87 -3.99
N GLN A 431 15.13 6.69 -4.50
CA GLN A 431 14.25 5.52 -4.46
C GLN A 431 13.83 5.14 -3.02
N ALA A 432 14.71 5.30 -2.04
CA ALA A 432 14.38 5.04 -0.64
C ALA A 432 13.23 5.93 -0.13
N GLU A 433 13.17 7.19 -0.57
CA GLU A 433 12.06 8.08 -0.18
C GLU A 433 10.73 7.63 -0.79
N LEU A 434 10.74 7.07 -2.00
CA LEU A 434 9.56 6.48 -2.63
C LEU A 434 9.14 5.16 -1.97
N ASP A 435 10.13 4.36 -1.57
CA ASP A 435 9.93 3.11 -0.84
C ASP A 435 9.21 3.38 0.51
N ALA A 436 9.48 4.52 1.15
CA ALA A 436 8.83 4.98 2.37
C ALA A 436 7.37 5.44 2.20
N ARG A 437 6.81 5.45 0.97
CA ARG A 437 5.41 5.87 0.69
C ARG A 437 4.50 4.71 0.29
N ARG A 438 5.05 3.49 0.23
CA ARG A 438 4.34 2.31 -0.30
C ARG A 438 3.21 1.88 0.62
N LEU A 439 2.15 1.32 0.06
CA LEU A 439 0.99 0.80 0.79
C LEU A 439 0.79 -0.68 0.45
N MET A 440 0.34 -1.48 1.42
CA MET A 440 -0.11 -2.86 1.17
C MET A 440 -1.62 -2.86 0.96
N ARG A 441 -2.09 -3.00 -0.29
CA ARG A 441 -3.53 -2.97 -0.60
C ARG A 441 -4.17 -4.36 -0.49
N ARG A 442 -5.37 -4.43 0.08
CA ARG A 442 -6.20 -5.63 0.29
C ARG A 442 -7.65 -5.39 -0.12
N GLY A 443 -7.85 -4.50 -1.10
CA GLY A 443 -9.19 -4.13 -1.53
C GLY A 443 -9.94 -5.26 -2.24
N ILE A 444 -11.26 -5.19 -2.23
CA ILE A 444 -12.15 -6.14 -2.90
C ILE A 444 -13.38 -5.40 -3.48
N PRO A 445 -13.85 -5.73 -4.69
CA PRO A 445 -15.06 -5.14 -5.24
C PRO A 445 -16.30 -5.49 -4.40
N TYR A 446 -17.34 -4.66 -4.50
CA TYR A 446 -18.68 -4.94 -3.99
C TYR A 446 -19.75 -4.55 -5.00
N GLY A 447 -20.93 -5.16 -4.88
CA GLY A 447 -22.06 -4.90 -5.78
C GLY A 447 -21.93 -5.58 -7.14
N SER A 448 -23.03 -5.59 -7.88
CA SER A 448 -23.14 -6.30 -9.15
C SER A 448 -22.51 -5.51 -10.30
N VAL A 449 -21.94 -6.24 -11.27
CA VAL A 449 -21.34 -5.69 -12.49
C VAL A 449 -22.36 -4.83 -13.24
N TYR A 450 -21.95 -3.65 -13.70
CA TYR A 450 -22.81 -2.81 -14.53
C TYR A 450 -23.06 -3.46 -15.90
N LYS A 451 -24.32 -3.52 -16.34
CA LYS A 451 -24.71 -3.98 -17.68
C LYS A 451 -25.63 -2.93 -18.31
N PRO A 452 -25.22 -2.26 -19.40
CA PRO A 452 -25.96 -1.13 -19.98
C PRO A 452 -27.44 -1.41 -20.27
N ASP A 453 -27.75 -2.62 -20.74
CA ASP A 453 -29.11 -3.00 -21.15
C ASP A 453 -29.91 -3.69 -20.03
N SER A 454 -29.39 -3.73 -18.80
CA SER A 454 -30.03 -4.38 -17.65
C SER A 454 -30.61 -3.37 -16.67
N GLY A 455 -31.80 -3.67 -16.13
CA GLY A 455 -32.38 -2.95 -15.00
C GLY A 455 -31.97 -3.54 -13.64
N GLY A 456 -32.46 -2.93 -12.56
CA GLY A 456 -32.30 -3.44 -11.20
C GLY A 456 -30.86 -3.42 -10.70
N GLU A 457 -30.39 -4.54 -10.12
CA GLU A 457 -29.06 -4.65 -9.49
C GLU A 457 -27.87 -4.43 -10.45
N HIS A 458 -28.09 -4.59 -11.76
CA HIS A 458 -27.08 -4.37 -12.79
C HIS A 458 -27.21 -3.01 -13.49
N GLY A 459 -28.26 -2.24 -13.20
CA GLY A 459 -28.54 -0.96 -13.84
C GLY A 459 -27.67 0.19 -13.35
N PRO A 460 -27.72 1.37 -13.98
CA PRO A 460 -26.82 2.49 -13.70
C PRO A 460 -26.82 2.92 -12.23
N GLU A 461 -28.00 2.97 -11.60
CA GLU A 461 -28.19 3.44 -10.21
C GLU A 461 -27.80 2.42 -9.12
N ALA A 462 -27.47 1.18 -9.47
CA ALA A 462 -27.19 0.17 -8.45
C ALA A 462 -25.85 0.45 -7.74
N SER A 463 -25.82 0.25 -6.41
CA SER A 463 -24.62 0.48 -5.60
C SER A 463 -23.53 -0.54 -5.93
N ARG A 464 -22.38 -0.05 -6.37
CA ARG A 464 -21.20 -0.84 -6.69
C ARG A 464 -19.93 -0.05 -6.43
N GLY A 465 -18.83 -0.76 -6.25
CA GLY A 465 -17.53 -0.13 -6.22
C GLY A 465 -16.48 -1.00 -5.53
N LEU A 466 -15.56 -0.35 -4.83
CA LEU A 466 -14.43 -0.99 -4.18
C LEU A 466 -14.46 -0.78 -2.67
N VAL A 467 -14.33 -1.85 -1.90
CA VAL A 467 -13.90 -1.76 -0.50
C VAL A 467 -12.39 -1.65 -0.53
N PHE A 468 -11.86 -0.43 -0.48
CA PHE A 468 -10.43 -0.21 -0.42
C PHE A 468 -9.94 -0.49 0.99
N VAL A 469 -8.94 -1.36 1.10
CA VAL A 469 -8.25 -1.66 2.36
C VAL A 469 -6.75 -1.49 2.12
N CYS A 470 -6.05 -0.80 3.01
CA CYS A 470 -4.60 -0.82 3.00
C CYS A 470 -3.98 -0.86 4.40
N HIS A 471 -2.79 -1.46 4.47
CA HIS A 471 -1.96 -1.53 5.67
C HIS A 471 -0.65 -0.77 5.50
N GLN A 472 -0.23 -0.09 6.56
CA GLN A 472 0.98 0.71 6.65
C GLN A 472 1.40 0.93 8.11
N SER A 473 2.66 1.31 8.35
CA SER A 473 3.15 1.69 9.69
C SER A 473 3.07 3.20 9.96
N ASP A 474 2.94 4.03 8.93
CA ASP A 474 2.85 5.50 9.00
C ASP A 474 1.65 6.00 8.17
N LEU A 475 0.50 6.23 8.83
CA LEU A 475 -0.69 6.79 8.20
C LEU A 475 -0.42 8.11 7.48
N VAL A 476 0.29 9.04 8.13
CA VAL A 476 0.54 10.38 7.61
C VAL A 476 1.56 10.34 6.48
N GLY A 477 2.68 9.64 6.69
CA GLY A 477 3.78 9.54 5.73
C GLY A 477 3.47 8.70 4.49
N GLN A 478 2.43 7.87 4.54
CA GLN A 478 2.05 6.96 3.45
C GLN A 478 0.64 7.29 2.93
N PHE A 479 -0.43 6.78 3.54
CA PHE A 479 -1.78 6.90 2.98
C PHE A 479 -2.23 8.36 2.81
N GLU A 480 -2.12 9.19 3.86
CA GLU A 480 -2.55 10.59 3.78
C GLU A 480 -1.67 11.40 2.83
N LEU A 481 -0.36 11.15 2.81
CA LEU A 481 0.56 11.81 1.89
C LEU A 481 0.23 11.46 0.43
N VAL A 482 0.07 10.17 0.11
CA VAL A 482 -0.29 9.74 -1.25
C VAL A 482 -1.60 10.38 -1.68
N MET A 483 -2.63 10.35 -0.83
CA MET A 483 -3.91 10.98 -1.16
C MET A 483 -3.79 12.50 -1.32
N ARG A 484 -3.24 13.19 -0.32
CA ARG A 484 -3.20 14.67 -0.29
C ARG A 484 -2.23 15.26 -1.30
N LYS A 485 -1.03 14.70 -1.40
CA LYS A 485 0.09 15.28 -2.16
C LYS A 485 0.25 14.69 -3.54
N TRP A 486 -0.19 13.46 -3.79
CA TRP A 486 -0.02 12.86 -5.11
C TRP A 486 -1.35 12.84 -5.86
N VAL A 487 -2.37 12.21 -5.30
CA VAL A 487 -3.67 12.02 -5.95
C VAL A 487 -4.45 13.33 -6.07
N ASN A 488 -4.58 14.09 -4.98
CA ASN A 488 -5.47 15.27 -4.93
C ASN A 488 -4.80 16.61 -5.23
N ASP A 489 -3.47 16.66 -5.29
CA ASP A 489 -2.75 17.91 -5.57
C ASP A 489 -2.66 18.13 -7.08
N PRO A 490 -3.32 19.17 -7.63
CA PRO A 490 -3.28 19.45 -9.06
C PRO A 490 -1.89 19.90 -9.52
N ASP A 491 -1.04 20.40 -8.62
CA ASP A 491 0.32 20.79 -8.96
C ASP A 491 1.30 19.62 -8.90
N PHE A 492 0.94 18.43 -8.41
CA PHE A 492 1.89 17.32 -8.33
C PHE A 492 2.13 16.61 -9.68
N PRO A 493 3.39 16.42 -10.14
CA PRO A 493 4.64 16.93 -9.56
C PRO A 493 4.83 18.45 -9.75
N ALA A 494 5.30 19.15 -8.71
CA ALA A 494 5.27 20.61 -8.59
C ALA A 494 6.00 21.38 -9.70
N GLY A 495 5.55 22.62 -9.94
CA GLY A 495 6.24 23.57 -10.83
C GLY A 495 6.11 23.25 -12.33
N ARG A 496 5.05 22.53 -12.72
CA ARG A 496 4.71 22.24 -14.13
C ARG A 496 3.82 23.36 -14.67
N ASN A 497 3.97 23.69 -15.96
CA ASN A 497 3.08 24.63 -16.65
C ASN A 497 2.71 24.13 -18.07
N PRO A 498 1.46 23.73 -18.34
CA PRO A 498 0.33 23.73 -17.41
C PRO A 498 0.52 22.73 -16.25
N ARG A 499 -0.23 22.95 -15.17
CA ARG A 499 -0.27 22.02 -14.03
C ARG A 499 -0.77 20.65 -14.50
N THR A 500 -0.22 19.59 -13.91
CA THR A 500 -0.57 18.21 -14.29
C THR A 500 -2.06 17.92 -14.07
N GLY A 501 -2.64 18.44 -13.01
CA GLY A 501 -4.00 18.12 -12.56
C GLY A 501 -4.02 17.02 -11.51
N CYS A 502 -5.20 16.78 -10.94
CA CYS A 502 -5.39 15.69 -9.99
C CYS A 502 -5.43 14.36 -10.73
N ASP A 503 -5.42 13.28 -9.96
CA ASP A 503 -5.77 11.95 -10.44
C ASP A 503 -7.21 11.94 -11.01
N PRO A 504 -7.44 11.54 -12.27
CA PRO A 504 -8.77 11.60 -12.90
C PRO A 504 -9.68 10.41 -12.55
N VAL A 505 -9.21 9.47 -11.73
CA VAL A 505 -9.98 8.29 -11.27
C VAL A 505 -10.45 8.52 -9.84
N LEU A 506 -9.54 8.84 -8.92
CA LEU A 506 -9.85 9.02 -7.49
C LEU A 506 -9.92 10.47 -7.03
N GLY A 507 -9.26 11.37 -7.75
CA GLY A 507 -9.11 12.76 -7.34
C GLY A 507 -10.42 13.54 -7.36
N PRO A 508 -10.41 14.77 -6.81
CA PRO A 508 -11.54 15.68 -6.95
C PRO A 508 -11.73 16.10 -8.41
N ASP A 509 -12.90 16.67 -8.68
CA ASP A 509 -13.20 17.31 -9.96
C ASP A 509 -12.11 18.34 -10.31
N SER A 510 -11.45 18.16 -11.46
CA SER A 510 -10.31 19.00 -11.82
C SER A 510 -9.99 18.98 -13.32
N PRO A 511 -9.36 20.06 -13.83
CA PRO A 511 -8.69 20.02 -15.12
C PRO A 511 -7.38 19.22 -15.01
N ILE A 512 -7.10 18.42 -16.04
CA ILE A 512 -5.83 17.71 -16.24
C ILE A 512 -5.16 18.15 -17.54
N ALA A 513 -3.82 18.14 -17.54
CA ALA A 513 -3.03 18.45 -18.73
C ALA A 513 -2.62 17.17 -19.46
N PHE A 514 -3.27 16.89 -20.60
CA PHE A 514 -2.90 15.83 -21.53
C PHE A 514 -1.75 16.30 -22.43
N GLU A 515 -0.51 16.03 -22.02
CA GLU A 515 0.68 16.34 -22.80
C GLU A 515 1.01 15.25 -23.81
N THR A 516 1.21 15.64 -25.07
CA THR A 516 1.75 14.79 -26.15
C THR A 516 2.98 15.44 -26.76
N PRO A 517 3.96 14.67 -27.27
CA PRO A 517 5.02 15.23 -28.10
C PRO A 517 4.44 16.02 -29.29
N SER A 518 5.06 17.13 -29.64
CA SER A 518 4.72 17.86 -30.87
C SER A 518 5.13 17.06 -32.10
N ALA A 519 4.38 17.20 -33.20
CA ALA A 519 4.63 16.45 -34.45
C ALA A 519 6.01 16.74 -35.07
N ASP A 520 6.57 17.91 -34.80
CA ASP A 520 7.91 18.35 -35.24
C ASP A 520 9.04 17.91 -34.27
N GLY A 521 8.70 17.26 -33.16
CA GLY A 521 9.64 16.80 -32.14
C GLY A 521 10.32 17.92 -31.33
N THR A 522 9.92 19.19 -31.50
CA THR A 522 10.61 20.33 -30.87
C THR A 522 10.10 20.67 -29.46
N GLY A 523 9.02 20.01 -29.01
CA GLY A 523 8.41 20.26 -27.70
C GLY A 523 7.24 19.34 -27.39
N SER A 524 6.36 19.79 -26.49
CA SER A 524 5.08 19.13 -26.20
C SER A 524 3.91 20.09 -26.46
N ARG A 525 2.77 19.49 -26.79
CA ARG A 525 1.46 20.15 -26.81
C ARG A 525 0.65 19.64 -25.64
N ALA A 526 0.02 20.54 -24.89
CA ALA A 526 -0.89 20.20 -23.82
C ALA A 526 -2.34 20.47 -24.22
N ASN A 527 -3.21 19.49 -24.04
CA ASN A 527 -4.66 19.65 -24.14
C ASN A 527 -5.25 19.59 -22.73
N THR A 528 -6.12 20.54 -22.38
CA THR A 528 -6.78 20.51 -21.07
C THR A 528 -8.05 19.67 -21.18
N LEU A 529 -8.15 18.62 -20.39
CA LEU A 529 -9.37 17.82 -20.22
C LEU A 529 -9.93 18.08 -18.83
N HIS A 530 -11.25 18.08 -18.69
CA HIS A 530 -11.89 18.20 -17.39
C HIS A 530 -12.49 16.86 -16.99
N PHE A 531 -12.14 16.37 -15.80
CA PHE A 531 -12.66 15.12 -15.27
C PHE A 531 -13.39 15.34 -13.95
N GLY A 532 -14.61 14.82 -13.89
CA GLY A 532 -15.45 14.83 -12.69
C GLY A 532 -15.03 13.78 -11.68
N ARG A 533 -15.68 13.77 -10.51
CA ARG A 533 -15.49 12.73 -9.50
C ARG A 533 -16.45 11.57 -9.75
N PHE A 534 -15.90 10.41 -10.15
CA PHE A 534 -16.68 9.16 -10.34
C PHE A 534 -16.46 8.14 -9.23
N VAL A 535 -15.58 8.46 -8.29
CA VAL A 535 -15.37 7.66 -7.08
C VAL A 535 -15.79 8.49 -5.87
N ARG A 536 -16.86 8.04 -5.20
CA ARG A 536 -17.43 8.68 -4.01
C ARG A 536 -17.09 7.87 -2.77
N THR A 537 -16.60 8.54 -1.73
CA THR A 537 -16.39 7.90 -0.43
C THR A 537 -17.72 7.85 0.32
N GLU A 538 -18.19 6.64 0.64
CA GLU A 538 -19.44 6.40 1.37
C GLU A 538 -19.19 5.86 2.78
N GLY A 539 -17.94 5.83 3.22
CA GLY A 539 -17.56 5.41 4.56
C GLY A 539 -16.06 5.21 4.65
N SER A 540 -15.47 5.61 5.77
CA SER A 540 -14.05 5.40 6.03
C SER A 540 -13.77 5.24 7.51
N VAL A 541 -12.81 4.39 7.86
CA VAL A 541 -12.24 4.31 9.21
C VAL A 541 -10.72 4.22 9.14
N TYR A 542 -10.06 4.86 10.11
CA TYR A 542 -8.70 4.52 10.49
C TYR A 542 -8.78 3.55 11.67
N ALA A 543 -8.22 2.37 11.48
CA ALA A 543 -8.14 1.32 12.48
C ALA A 543 -6.67 0.91 12.66
N PHE A 544 -6.39 0.14 13.69
CA PHE A 544 -5.10 -0.47 13.97
C PHE A 544 -5.31 -1.97 14.10
N SER A 545 -4.59 -2.78 13.32
CA SER A 545 -4.55 -4.24 13.42
C SER A 545 -3.46 -4.61 14.43
N PRO A 546 -3.79 -4.90 15.72
CA PRO A 546 -2.79 -5.18 16.73
C PRO A 546 -2.19 -6.57 16.55
N SER A 547 -1.02 -6.81 17.14
CA SER A 547 -0.45 -8.15 17.22
C SER A 547 -1.28 -9.04 18.16
N LEU A 548 -1.18 -10.37 18.01
CA LEU A 548 -1.88 -11.33 18.86
C LEU A 548 -1.54 -11.17 20.36
N PRO A 549 -0.29 -10.92 20.78
CA PRO A 549 0.02 -10.59 22.17
C PRO A 549 -0.79 -9.39 22.69
N VAL A 550 -0.91 -8.33 21.90
CA VAL A 550 -1.70 -7.15 22.26
C VAL A 550 -3.19 -7.47 22.32
N LEU A 551 -3.73 -8.24 21.37
CA LEU A 551 -5.13 -8.68 21.42
C LEU A 551 -5.42 -9.53 22.67
N ARG A 552 -4.48 -10.37 23.12
CA ARG A 552 -4.61 -11.13 24.37
C ARG A 552 -4.61 -10.21 25.59
N ALA A 553 -3.71 -9.23 25.64
CA ALA A 553 -3.69 -8.23 26.71
C ALA A 553 -5.01 -7.45 26.76
N LEU A 554 -5.50 -6.98 25.61
CA LEU A 554 -6.78 -6.27 25.48
C LEU A 554 -8.00 -7.13 25.84
N ALA A 555 -7.88 -8.45 25.80
CA ALA A 555 -8.94 -9.36 26.25
C ALA A 555 -9.01 -9.47 27.79
N GLY A 556 -7.89 -9.33 28.50
CA GLY A 556 -7.87 -8.99 29.93
C GLY A 556 -8.15 -7.49 30.17
N GLY A 557 -8.12 -6.74 29.07
CA GLY A 557 -8.23 -5.29 28.93
C GLY A 557 -7.22 -4.52 29.77
N GLU A 558 -6.03 -5.05 29.64
CA GLU A 558 -4.78 -4.35 29.79
C GLU A 558 -4.34 -3.89 28.38
N LEU A 559 -3.61 -2.80 28.30
CA LEU A 559 -2.60 -2.69 27.26
C LEU A 559 -1.32 -3.08 27.97
N ASP A 560 -0.70 -4.17 27.52
CA ASP A 560 0.55 -4.62 28.09
C ASP A 560 1.53 -3.44 27.99
N ASP A 561 1.85 -2.86 29.14
CA ASP A 561 2.89 -1.84 29.24
C ASP A 561 4.27 -2.49 29.05
N SER A 562 4.33 -3.83 28.96
CA SER A 562 5.50 -4.55 28.52
C SER A 562 5.66 -4.43 27.01
N ILE A 563 6.78 -3.88 26.58
CA ILE A 563 7.12 -3.75 25.16
C ILE A 563 7.71 -5.06 24.67
N GLU A 564 7.07 -5.74 23.73
CA GLU A 564 7.73 -6.80 22.95
C GLU A 564 8.41 -6.23 21.71
N PHE A 565 9.75 -6.21 21.74
CA PHE A 565 10.59 -6.06 20.56
C PHE A 565 10.67 -7.40 19.84
N HIS A 566 10.08 -7.44 18.63
CA HIS A 566 10.21 -8.59 17.75
C HIS A 566 11.58 -8.58 17.05
N THR A 567 12.03 -9.75 16.62
CA THR A 567 13.25 -9.87 15.83
C THR A 567 13.17 -9.02 14.56
N GLY A 568 14.28 -8.37 14.19
CA GLY A 568 14.34 -7.39 13.10
C GLY A 568 13.85 -5.99 13.47
N SER A 569 13.46 -5.76 14.73
CA SER A 569 13.18 -4.41 15.22
C SER A 569 14.46 -3.59 15.35
N VAL A 570 14.39 -2.31 14.97
CA VAL A 570 15.55 -1.40 14.94
C VAL A 570 15.18 -0.10 15.65
N LEU A 571 16.06 0.37 16.53
CA LEU A 571 16.08 1.71 17.09
C LEU A 571 17.24 2.51 16.49
N ARG A 572 16.97 3.73 16.03
CA ARG A 572 17.95 4.67 15.50
C ARG A 572 18.21 5.84 16.48
N PRO A 573 19.33 6.57 16.34
CA PRO A 573 19.66 7.67 17.25
C PRO A 573 18.57 8.74 17.32
N GLY A 574 18.21 9.07 18.56
CA GLY A 574 17.10 9.94 18.93
C GLY A 574 15.73 9.27 18.92
N GLU A 575 15.63 7.95 18.76
CA GLU A 575 14.38 7.21 18.89
C GLU A 575 14.22 6.62 20.29
N THR A 576 12.97 6.63 20.74
CA THR A 576 12.57 6.12 22.04
C THR A 576 11.36 5.22 21.86
N LEU A 577 11.39 4.05 22.49
CA LEU A 577 10.17 3.27 22.73
C LEU A 577 9.66 3.59 24.11
N ASP A 578 8.41 4.03 24.15
CA ASP A 578 7.74 4.51 25.35
C ASP A 578 6.71 3.49 25.83
N ALA A 579 6.96 2.94 27.03
CA ALA A 579 6.06 2.07 27.79
C ALA A 579 5.35 2.84 28.93
N GLY A 580 5.36 4.18 28.90
CA GLY A 580 4.80 5.03 29.94
C GLY A 580 5.76 5.20 31.11
N THR A 581 5.86 4.20 31.99
CA THR A 581 6.71 4.28 33.20
C THR A 581 8.19 4.08 32.91
N VAL A 582 8.51 3.48 31.76
CA VAL A 582 9.88 3.18 31.36
C VAL A 582 10.04 3.44 29.87
N ARG A 583 11.23 3.89 29.48
CA ARG A 583 11.57 4.20 28.10
C ARG A 583 12.89 3.54 27.73
N LEU A 584 12.93 2.86 26.59
CA LEU A 584 14.17 2.40 25.97
C LEU A 584 14.52 3.36 24.84
N SER A 585 15.65 4.05 24.96
CA SER A 585 16.07 5.07 24.00
C SER A 585 17.45 4.77 23.47
N LEU A 586 17.61 4.86 22.14
CA LEU A 586 18.94 5.07 21.57
C LEU A 586 19.11 6.58 21.43
N ASP A 587 19.90 7.20 22.30
CA ASP A 587 20.02 8.64 22.32
C ASP A 587 20.76 9.19 21.07
N SER A 588 20.84 10.51 20.93
CA SER A 588 21.52 11.14 19.78
C SER A 588 23.04 10.92 19.77
N THR A 589 23.63 10.47 20.87
CA THR A 589 25.06 10.15 20.97
C THR A 589 25.35 8.71 20.57
N GLY A 590 24.32 7.86 20.43
CA GLY A 590 24.46 6.44 20.11
C GLY A 590 24.54 5.54 21.34
N ASP A 591 24.13 6.01 22.52
CA ASP A 591 24.03 5.19 23.72
C ASP A 591 22.62 4.60 23.86
N LEU A 592 22.51 3.27 23.98
CA LEU A 592 21.22 2.62 24.25
C LEU A 592 21.01 2.62 25.76
N ALA A 593 19.98 3.33 26.20
CA ALA A 593 19.72 3.57 27.61
C ALA A 593 18.27 3.24 27.99
N LEU A 594 18.13 2.69 29.19
CA LEU A 594 16.86 2.54 29.87
C LEU A 594 16.64 3.75 30.78
N LEU A 595 15.47 4.39 30.65
CA LEU A 595 15.08 5.57 31.40
C LEU A 595 13.79 5.28 32.18
N ASP A 596 13.71 5.78 33.42
CA ASP A 596 12.47 5.77 34.20
C ASP A 596 11.49 6.89 33.77
N SER A 597 10.39 7.03 34.52
CA SER A 597 9.37 8.04 34.29
C SER A 597 9.90 9.47 34.39
N ASP A 598 10.90 9.71 35.25
CA ASP A 598 11.52 11.02 35.44
C ASP A 598 12.62 11.30 34.40
N GLY A 599 12.91 10.31 33.53
CA GLY A 599 13.95 10.41 32.51
C GLY A 599 15.34 10.13 33.06
N ARG A 600 15.45 9.64 34.30
CA ARG A 600 16.73 9.21 34.86
C ARG A 600 17.11 7.86 34.25
N ARG A 601 18.39 7.74 33.90
CA ARG A 601 18.98 6.53 33.35
C ARG A 601 19.16 5.46 34.44
N THR A 602 18.62 4.28 34.21
CA THR A 602 18.67 3.12 35.12
C THR A 602 19.58 1.99 34.61
N TRP A 603 19.87 1.98 33.30
CA TRP A 603 20.81 1.08 32.63
C TRP A 603 21.24 1.68 31.28
N HIS A 604 22.44 1.33 30.78
CA HIS A 604 22.86 1.65 29.42
C HIS A 604 24.01 0.78 28.90
N THR A 605 24.36 0.94 27.62
CA THR A 605 25.36 0.12 26.91
C THR A 605 26.77 0.71 26.85
N ASP A 606 26.98 1.94 27.33
CA ASP A 606 28.26 2.69 27.21
C ASP A 606 28.74 2.83 25.75
N THR A 607 27.80 3.04 24.81
CA THR A 607 28.13 3.08 23.37
C THR A 607 28.15 4.48 22.76
N ALA A 608 28.04 5.53 23.60
CA ALA A 608 28.13 6.92 23.16
C ALA A 608 29.35 7.17 22.25
N GLY A 609 29.13 7.83 21.12
CA GLY A 609 30.14 8.13 20.11
C GLY A 609 30.45 6.98 19.14
N SER A 610 29.95 5.76 19.38
CA SER A 610 30.17 4.60 18.51
C SER A 610 28.89 3.92 18.02
N GLY A 611 27.79 4.02 18.76
CA GLY A 611 26.51 3.43 18.38
C GLY A 611 25.83 4.17 17.23
N HIS A 612 25.39 3.40 16.24
CA HIS A 612 24.67 3.86 15.05
C HIS A 612 23.23 3.36 15.02
N ASP A 613 22.97 2.13 15.47
CA ASP A 613 21.63 1.60 15.68
C ASP A 613 21.64 0.50 16.74
N ALA A 614 20.47 0.23 17.32
CA ALA A 614 20.23 -0.90 18.18
C ALA A 614 19.24 -1.85 17.50
N VAL A 615 19.57 -3.14 17.41
CA VAL A 615 18.79 -4.14 16.68
C VAL A 615 18.67 -5.42 17.51
N LEU A 616 17.45 -5.98 17.55
CA LEU A 616 17.27 -7.37 17.96
C LEU A 616 17.41 -8.27 16.73
N THR A 617 18.49 -9.02 16.65
CA THR A 617 18.78 -9.90 15.50
C THR A 617 17.81 -11.07 15.44
N GLN A 618 17.74 -11.72 14.28
CA GLN A 618 16.90 -12.91 14.10
C GLN A 618 17.32 -14.08 15.01
N ASP A 619 18.62 -14.15 15.34
CA ASP A 619 19.18 -15.18 16.21
C ASP A 619 19.05 -14.85 17.70
N GLY A 620 18.27 -13.81 18.04
CA GLY A 620 17.91 -13.48 19.41
C GLY A 620 18.92 -12.62 20.16
N GLU A 621 19.83 -11.94 19.46
CA GLU A 621 20.85 -11.07 20.06
C GLU A 621 20.42 -9.60 20.00
N LEU A 622 20.43 -8.89 21.13
CA LEU A 622 20.35 -7.43 21.13
C LEU A 622 21.75 -6.86 20.90
N LEU A 623 21.91 -6.12 19.81
CA LEU A 623 23.15 -5.49 19.42
C LEU A 623 23.00 -3.98 19.40
N VAL A 624 24.04 -3.27 19.84
CA VAL A 624 24.30 -1.91 19.35
C VAL A 624 25.41 -2.03 18.31
N ARG A 625 25.14 -1.56 17.08
CA ARG A 625 26.09 -1.61 15.96
C ARG A 625 26.69 -0.25 15.71
N LYS A 626 27.91 -0.22 15.18
CA LYS A 626 28.56 0.97 14.62
C LYS A 626 28.09 1.21 13.19
N ALA A 627 28.46 2.36 12.61
CA ALA A 627 28.04 2.74 11.26
C ALA A 627 28.56 1.79 10.16
N ASP A 628 29.68 1.10 10.41
CA ASP A 628 30.22 0.06 9.52
C ASP A 628 29.56 -1.32 9.70
N GLY A 629 28.54 -1.42 10.57
CA GLY A 629 27.85 -2.66 10.91
C GLY A 629 28.57 -3.53 11.94
N SER A 630 29.79 -3.17 12.34
CA SER A 630 30.51 -3.88 13.40
C SER A 630 29.86 -3.66 14.77
N ARG A 631 30.17 -4.53 15.71
CA ARG A 631 29.52 -4.54 17.02
C ARG A 631 30.12 -3.50 17.97
N ALA A 632 29.28 -2.67 18.58
CA ALA A 632 29.65 -1.79 19.69
C ALA A 632 29.31 -2.44 21.05
N TRP A 633 28.16 -3.12 21.14
CA TRP A 633 27.71 -3.83 22.35
C TRP A 633 26.89 -5.08 21.98
N SER A 634 26.83 -6.07 22.89
CA SER A 634 26.11 -7.33 22.72
C SER A 634 25.44 -7.78 24.02
N SER A 635 24.22 -8.33 23.93
CA SER A 635 23.59 -9.08 25.03
C SER A 635 24.17 -10.48 25.23
N GLY A 636 24.93 -11.02 24.28
CA GLY A 636 25.50 -12.36 24.33
C GLY A 636 24.48 -13.49 24.14
N THR A 637 23.32 -13.21 23.54
CA THR A 637 22.20 -14.14 23.39
C THR A 637 22.03 -14.72 21.99
N THR A 638 23.10 -14.75 21.19
CA THR A 638 23.11 -15.36 19.85
C THR A 638 22.78 -16.85 19.90
N GLY A 639 22.11 -17.36 18.86
CA GLY A 639 21.75 -18.79 18.74
C GLY A 639 20.37 -19.13 19.32
N HIS A 640 19.56 -18.11 19.60
CA HIS A 640 18.21 -18.24 20.13
C HIS A 640 17.18 -17.61 19.17
N PRO A 641 16.98 -18.21 17.97
CA PRO A 641 16.03 -17.68 17.02
C PRO A 641 14.61 -17.61 17.60
N GLY A 642 13.94 -16.49 17.37
CA GLY A 642 12.64 -16.19 17.95
C GLY A 642 12.68 -15.71 19.40
N ALA A 643 13.86 -15.39 19.94
CA ALA A 643 13.92 -14.68 21.22
C ALA A 643 13.28 -13.28 21.11
N ARG A 644 12.74 -12.82 22.23
CA ARG A 644 11.94 -11.60 22.35
C ARG A 644 12.60 -10.70 23.37
N LEU A 645 12.79 -9.43 23.04
CA LEU A 645 13.21 -8.43 24.00
C LEU A 645 11.95 -7.81 24.62
N LEU A 646 11.77 -7.97 25.93
CA LEU A 646 10.66 -7.41 26.68
C LEU A 646 11.15 -6.24 27.54
N LEU A 647 10.57 -5.05 27.38
CA LEU A 647 10.71 -3.99 28.36
C LEU A 647 9.48 -3.97 29.25
N ARG A 648 9.57 -4.40 30.50
CA ARG A 648 8.45 -4.46 31.45
C ARG A 648 8.20 -3.10 32.12
N PRO A 649 6.95 -2.80 32.52
CA PRO A 649 6.61 -1.57 33.26
C PRO A 649 7.32 -1.45 34.61
N THR A 650 7.84 -2.55 35.15
CA THR A 650 8.67 -2.59 36.37
C THR A 650 10.08 -2.01 36.18
N GLY A 651 10.48 -1.62 34.97
CA GLY A 651 11.85 -1.16 34.68
C GLY A 651 12.79 -2.28 34.27
N GLU A 652 12.28 -3.48 33.98
CA GLU A 652 13.10 -4.61 33.57
C GLU A 652 13.17 -4.76 32.06
N LEU A 653 14.37 -4.67 31.49
CA LEU A 653 14.63 -5.05 30.11
C LEU A 653 15.18 -6.50 30.08
N VAL A 654 14.45 -7.43 29.47
CA VAL A 654 14.80 -8.87 29.44
C VAL A 654 14.74 -9.45 28.04
N ILE A 655 15.62 -10.39 27.72
CA ILE A 655 15.51 -11.20 26.50
C ILE A 655 15.02 -12.59 26.90
N LEU A 656 13.93 -13.05 26.28
CA LEU A 656 13.33 -14.36 26.54
C LEU A 656 13.38 -15.26 25.30
N ALA A 657 13.67 -16.55 25.47
CA ALA A 657 13.33 -17.60 24.51
C ALA A 657 12.21 -18.48 25.08
N GLY A 658 11.00 -18.33 24.52
CA GLY A 658 9.79 -18.83 25.18
C GLY A 658 9.59 -18.14 26.52
N GLU A 659 9.63 -18.92 27.61
CA GLU A 659 9.57 -18.45 29.01
C GLU A 659 10.95 -18.33 29.66
N LYS A 660 12.02 -18.82 29.01
CA LYS A 660 13.38 -18.79 29.57
C LYS A 660 14.00 -17.41 29.41
N VAL A 661 14.42 -16.80 30.51
CA VAL A 661 15.25 -15.58 30.51
C VAL A 661 16.65 -15.93 30.02
N LEU A 662 17.07 -15.31 28.91
CA LEU A 662 18.41 -15.44 28.32
C LEU A 662 19.34 -14.33 28.81
N TRP A 663 18.80 -13.12 28.97
CA TRP A 663 19.54 -11.95 29.43
C TRP A 663 18.59 -10.97 30.13
N LYS A 664 19.14 -10.18 31.06
CA LYS A 664 18.44 -9.11 31.76
C LYS A 664 19.39 -7.93 31.93
N ALA A 665 18.90 -6.72 31.71
CA ALA A 665 19.61 -5.50 32.08
C ALA A 665 19.79 -5.46 33.60
N SER A 666 21.03 -5.51 34.07
CA SER A 666 21.35 -5.30 35.48
C SER A 666 21.28 -3.81 35.79
N SER A 667 20.49 -3.42 36.78
CA SER A 667 20.41 -2.02 37.24
C SER A 667 21.79 -1.49 37.62
N SER A 668 22.10 -0.26 37.21
CA SER A 668 23.34 0.46 37.57
C SER A 668 23.39 0.84 39.04
#